data_AF-A0A430M1E1-F1
#
_entry.id   AF-A0A430M1E1-F1
#
_cell.length_a   1.000
_cell.length_b   1.000
_cell.length_c   1.000
_cell.angle_alpha   90.00
_cell.angle_beta   90.00
_cell.angle_gamma   90.00
#
_symmetry.space_group_name_H-M   'P 1'
#
loop_
_entity.id
_entity.type
_entity.pdbx_description
1 polymer ?
#
loop_
_entity_poly.entity_id
_entity_poly.type
_entity_poly.pdbx_seq_one_letter_code
_entity_poly.pdbx_strand_id
1 'polypeptide(L)'
;MESWMWQLERSQLGRLTEIMSGSLPHPFDPLTAGEIELTAAVVGRAHGNVHFHVITAQEPRKAEMMAWLANPSHYSRPRRIAEVVVVVPRGKVFDGLVDLQSSHITKWEEVYGEQPILIVEELLGLEKACRKNAKVIEQCVLSGISKDEMHKVYADPWTISHDTRFGSGKRVHQALMYFRPNVDDCQYQYPLDFCPIYDPETQDIIAIDIPKIRRPLQRNKAINYHHLAVQEQGDYRNNLRPINIVQPEGVSFSVTGREVNWQNWTFHVGFNYREGIVINNITFKDKENVRPVFYRMSLAEMVVPYGNPEPPHHRKHAFDLGEYGAGYLSNSLALGCDCKGAIYYMDAYMPTQVGTARKIKNAICIHEEDDGILFKHTDFRDSSTIVTRARKLIVQHIFTAANYEYAVQWVFHQDGTIQPDIKLTGILNTYVLNPGEDTLGYGTQVHKGVNAHNHQHIFCLRINPCVDGPKNTVHMVDAVPSEAPVGSRDNLYGNAFYAKRTRFTTTGEAATDYNGDTSRTWDIVNENRLNEHSGKPVSYKLVSRDVPRLMPKEGSLVWKRAAFARHAVHVTKYADDQLWPAGNHVAQSSGEPSRGLSEWIGDGTESIENTDIVLWHTFGITHFPSPEDFPVMPAEPITLLLRPRHFFSSNPVMDVPPSYSITPSEVASGKGSFDATDRVRRGTTDNYAYLVVDQQSKNAVIIDPANPLEVMVVLNDAIQKEGVTLIAILNTHHHWDHAGGNADLIAGLEKLELDVLGGEQCPRVTRILGHGDSFNLGATTVTSIHTPCHTQDSFCFFMETGRQRAVFTGDTLFVGGCGRFFEGSAAEMHASLNERLAALPQDTLIYPGHEYTRMNAEFAISVSQTEAIKRLHRYVDSNPITTGIFTIGDEKRHNVFMRVGEPEIQEAAGATDPVQAMHRLRQMKDSFKSYVQAKM
;
A
#
# COMPACT_ATOMS: atom_id res chain seq x y z
N MET A 1 -43.26 26.67 13.54
CA MET A 1 -41.82 26.97 13.76
C MET A 1 -41.34 26.45 15.11
N GLU A 2 -42.10 26.57 16.20
CA GLU A 2 -41.69 26.06 17.52
C GLU A 2 -41.62 24.52 17.64
N SER A 3 -42.45 23.76 16.92
CA SER A 3 -42.41 22.28 16.98
C SER A 3 -41.26 21.63 16.19
N TRP A 4 -40.69 22.36 15.22
CA TRP A 4 -39.51 21.93 14.44
C TRP A 4 -38.20 22.19 15.19
N MET A 5 -38.11 23.28 15.98
CA MET A 5 -36.96 23.52 16.87
C MET A 5 -36.87 22.49 17.99
N TRP A 6 -38.02 22.05 18.54
CA TRP A 6 -38.07 21.05 19.61
C TRP A 6 -37.64 19.64 19.16
N GLN A 7 -37.79 19.29 17.88
CA GLN A 7 -37.32 18.02 17.32
C GLN A 7 -35.79 18.00 17.08
N LEU A 8 -35.20 19.15 16.74
CA LEU A 8 -33.75 19.33 16.60
C LEU A 8 -33.02 19.20 17.95
N GLU A 9 -33.54 19.81 19.01
CA GLU A 9 -32.96 19.70 20.37
C GLU A 9 -32.98 18.26 20.88
N ARG A 10 -34.07 17.50 20.68
CA ARG A 10 -34.13 16.08 21.08
C ARG A 10 -33.24 15.16 20.24
N SER A 11 -33.05 15.44 18.95
CA SER A 11 -32.08 14.68 18.13
C SER A 11 -30.62 14.98 18.48
N GLN A 12 -30.32 16.21 18.93
CA GLN A 12 -28.98 16.57 19.41
C GLN A 12 -28.69 15.97 20.80
N LEU A 13 -29.66 15.95 21.72
CA LEU A 13 -29.55 15.26 23.00
C LEU A 13 -29.41 13.73 22.85
N GLY A 14 -30.12 13.13 21.88
CA GLY A 14 -30.00 11.70 21.56
C GLY A 14 -28.63 11.30 20.98
N ARG A 15 -28.01 12.17 20.17
CA ARG A 15 -26.63 11.98 19.65
C ARG A 15 -25.54 12.25 20.69
N LEU A 16 -25.78 13.19 21.62
CA LEU A 16 -24.89 13.42 22.77
C LEU A 16 -24.81 12.18 23.68
N THR A 17 -25.92 11.45 23.87
CA THR A 17 -25.89 10.17 24.61
C THR A 17 -25.13 9.06 23.90
N GLU A 18 -25.07 9.04 22.57
CA GLU A 18 -24.24 8.09 21.81
C GLU A 18 -22.74 8.39 21.99
N ILE A 19 -22.36 9.67 21.97
CA ILE A 19 -20.98 10.16 22.25
C ILE A 19 -20.51 9.79 23.67
N MET A 20 -21.43 9.74 24.64
CA MET A 20 -21.10 9.37 26.03
C MET A 20 -21.17 7.86 26.33
N SER A 21 -21.63 7.04 25.37
CA SER A 21 -21.79 5.58 25.56
C SER A 21 -20.63 4.72 25.04
N GLY A 22 -19.67 5.35 24.32
CA GLY A 22 -18.44 4.71 23.84
C GLY A 22 -17.19 5.12 24.63
N SER A 23 -16.09 4.37 24.47
CA SER A 23 -14.78 4.79 24.98
C SER A 23 -14.35 6.11 24.32
N LEU A 24 -13.87 7.08 25.11
CA LEU A 24 -13.41 8.38 24.60
C LEU A 24 -12.31 8.23 23.53
N PRO A 25 -12.36 8.97 22.40
CA PRO A 25 -11.40 8.86 21.30
C PRO A 25 -10.00 9.26 21.76
N HIS A 26 -8.97 8.50 21.39
CA HIS A 26 -7.57 8.73 21.78
C HIS A 26 -7.19 10.21 21.54
N PRO A 27 -6.37 10.87 22.38
CA PRO A 27 -6.11 12.31 22.22
C PRO A 27 -5.54 12.72 20.84
N PHE A 28 -4.83 11.83 20.15
CA PHE A 28 -4.37 12.01 18.77
C PHE A 28 -5.40 11.67 17.68
N ASP A 29 -6.55 11.07 18.02
CA ASP A 29 -7.56 10.76 17.01
C ASP A 29 -8.03 12.07 16.34
N PRO A 30 -8.27 12.08 15.02
CA PRO A 30 -8.94 13.20 14.37
C PRO A 30 -10.32 13.47 14.98
N LEU A 31 -10.89 14.65 14.72
CA LEU A 31 -12.27 14.90 15.13
C LEU A 31 -13.21 13.90 14.48
N THR A 32 -14.12 13.36 15.27
CA THR A 32 -15.23 12.56 14.76
C THR A 32 -16.23 13.45 14.00
N ALA A 33 -17.10 12.83 13.19
CA ALA A 33 -18.18 13.56 12.53
C ALA A 33 -19.06 14.36 13.52
N GLY A 34 -19.35 13.76 14.69
CA GLY A 34 -20.11 14.42 15.75
C GLY A 34 -19.37 15.60 16.39
N GLU A 35 -18.05 15.49 16.60
CA GLU A 35 -17.24 16.61 17.09
C GLU A 35 -17.19 17.77 16.08
N ILE A 36 -17.07 17.48 14.77
CA ILE A 36 -17.12 18.49 13.71
C ILE A 36 -18.45 19.24 13.72
N GLU A 37 -19.58 18.51 13.71
CA GLU A 37 -20.92 19.09 13.72
C GLU A 37 -21.21 19.88 15.02
N LEU A 38 -20.69 19.40 16.16
CA LEU A 38 -20.78 20.10 17.44
C LEU A 38 -20.04 21.43 17.38
N THR A 39 -18.81 21.44 16.89
CA THR A 39 -18.02 22.67 16.71
C THR A 39 -18.75 23.67 15.83
N ALA A 40 -19.26 23.21 14.68
CA ALA A 40 -20.02 24.07 13.77
C ALA A 40 -21.26 24.65 14.45
N ALA A 41 -21.99 23.86 15.24
CA ALA A 41 -23.16 24.32 15.97
C ALA A 41 -22.81 25.35 17.06
N VAL A 42 -21.69 25.17 17.77
CA VAL A 42 -21.20 26.14 18.78
C VAL A 42 -20.88 27.48 18.10
N VAL A 43 -20.12 27.46 17.01
CA VAL A 43 -19.75 28.66 16.26
C VAL A 43 -20.97 29.33 15.64
N GLY A 44 -21.86 28.57 15.01
CA GLY A 44 -23.08 29.09 14.39
C GLY A 44 -24.03 29.75 15.39
N ARG A 45 -24.13 29.24 16.63
CA ARG A 45 -24.92 29.90 17.69
C ARG A 45 -24.34 31.25 18.12
N ALA A 46 -23.02 31.38 18.13
CA ALA A 46 -22.35 32.60 18.58
C ALA A 46 -22.26 33.67 17.48
N HIS A 47 -22.05 33.26 16.23
CA HIS A 47 -21.69 34.16 15.13
C HIS A 47 -22.66 34.15 13.94
N GLY A 48 -23.73 33.34 14.00
CA GLY A 48 -24.74 33.28 12.94
C GLY A 48 -24.23 32.53 11.71
N ASN A 49 -24.54 33.07 10.52
CA ASN A 49 -24.17 32.42 9.26
C ASN A 49 -22.71 32.70 8.89
N VAL A 50 -21.89 31.65 8.94
CA VAL A 50 -20.47 31.68 8.60
C VAL A 50 -20.17 30.54 7.61
N HIS A 51 -19.12 30.68 6.81
CA HIS A 51 -18.64 29.62 5.93
C HIS A 51 -17.40 28.97 6.54
N PHE A 52 -17.47 27.68 6.83
CA PHE A 52 -16.36 26.94 7.42
C PHE A 52 -15.34 26.55 6.35
N HIS A 53 -14.08 26.94 6.56
CA HIS A 53 -12.94 26.51 5.76
C HIS A 53 -12.12 25.45 6.46
N VAL A 54 -12.09 25.48 7.79
CA VAL A 54 -11.40 24.49 8.62
C VAL A 54 -12.23 24.24 9.88
N ILE A 55 -12.35 22.95 10.22
CA ILE A 55 -12.75 22.43 11.53
C ILE A 55 -11.87 21.19 11.70
N THR A 56 -10.85 21.30 12.54
CA THR A 56 -9.86 20.22 12.75
C THR A 56 -9.52 20.10 14.22
N ALA A 57 -8.96 18.96 14.62
CA ALA A 57 -8.43 18.83 15.98
C ALA A 57 -7.19 19.71 16.11
N GLN A 58 -7.13 20.53 17.16
CA GLN A 58 -5.85 21.02 17.65
C GLN A 58 -5.19 19.84 18.39
N GLU A 59 -4.04 19.39 17.90
CA GLU A 59 -3.31 18.31 18.56
C GLU A 59 -3.00 18.69 20.03
N PRO A 60 -3.01 17.71 20.96
CA PRO A 60 -2.65 17.95 22.35
C PRO A 60 -1.29 18.63 22.50
N ARG A 61 -1.18 19.55 23.47
CA ARG A 61 0.11 20.15 23.83
C ARG A 61 1.10 19.04 24.20
N LYS A 62 2.31 19.05 23.62
CA LYS A 62 3.23 17.88 23.71
C LYS A 62 3.60 17.54 25.14
N ALA A 63 3.82 18.53 26.00
CA ALA A 63 4.14 18.29 27.41
C ALA A 63 3.01 17.54 28.14
N GLU A 64 1.75 17.95 27.94
CA GLU A 64 0.57 17.28 28.50
C GLU A 64 0.41 15.88 27.93
N MET A 65 0.61 15.74 26.61
CA MET A 65 0.47 14.46 25.93
C MET A 65 1.52 13.45 26.37
N MET A 66 2.78 13.85 26.48
CA MET A 66 3.87 12.98 26.93
C MET A 66 3.67 12.54 28.39
N ALA A 67 3.17 13.42 29.25
CA ALA A 67 2.82 13.07 30.62
C ALA A 67 1.68 12.03 30.64
N TRP A 68 0.63 12.26 29.86
CA TRP A 68 -0.49 11.33 29.74
C TRP A 68 -0.07 9.98 29.16
N LEU A 69 0.73 9.94 28.09
CA LEU A 69 1.23 8.69 27.50
C LEU A 69 2.08 7.88 28.50
N ALA A 70 2.89 8.55 29.32
CA ALA A 70 3.73 7.88 30.31
C ALA A 70 2.91 7.24 31.45
N ASN A 71 1.79 7.85 31.85
CA ASN A 71 0.90 7.28 32.86
C ASN A 71 -0.56 7.77 32.71
N PRO A 72 -1.36 7.15 31.83
CA PRO A 72 -2.74 7.57 31.56
C PRO A 72 -3.68 7.46 32.77
N SER A 73 -3.31 6.65 33.78
CA SER A 73 -4.10 6.46 35.00
C SER A 73 -3.88 7.55 36.04
N HIS A 74 -2.76 8.28 35.95
CA HIS A 74 -2.38 9.31 36.91
C HIS A 74 -2.61 10.73 36.38
N TYR A 75 -2.30 10.96 35.10
CA TYR A 75 -2.46 12.27 34.47
C TYR A 75 -3.83 12.41 33.82
N SER A 76 -4.42 13.60 33.93
CA SER A 76 -5.64 13.95 33.21
C SER A 76 -5.45 13.81 31.71
N ARG A 77 -6.48 13.34 31.02
CA ARG A 77 -6.52 13.34 29.55
C ARG A 77 -6.30 14.78 29.04
N PRO A 78 -5.47 14.99 28.00
CA PRO A 78 -5.33 16.30 27.38
C PRO A 78 -6.66 16.87 26.93
N ARG A 79 -6.77 18.20 26.94
CA ARG A 79 -7.99 18.89 26.49
C ARG A 79 -8.25 18.61 25.01
N ARG A 80 -9.52 18.44 24.67
CA ARG A 80 -9.98 18.17 23.31
C ARG A 80 -10.47 19.47 22.69
N ILE A 81 -9.65 20.09 21.85
CA ILE A 81 -9.90 21.39 21.25
C ILE A 81 -10.07 21.22 19.73
N ALA A 82 -11.06 21.90 19.16
CA ALA A 82 -11.23 22.05 17.73
C ALA A 82 -10.73 23.44 17.28
N GLU A 83 -9.85 23.48 16.30
CA GLU A 83 -9.46 24.69 15.57
C GLU A 83 -10.45 24.93 14.44
N VAL A 84 -10.85 26.19 14.28
CA VAL A 84 -11.85 26.63 13.31
C VAL A 84 -11.31 27.80 12.52
N VAL A 85 -11.48 27.75 11.19
CA VAL A 85 -11.27 28.91 10.31
C VAL A 85 -12.56 29.15 9.54
N VAL A 86 -13.07 30.37 9.60
CA VAL A 86 -14.29 30.75 8.88
C VAL A 86 -14.10 31.99 8.02
N VAL A 87 -14.87 32.07 6.95
CA VAL A 87 -15.11 33.29 6.19
C VAL A 87 -16.54 33.74 6.44
N VAL A 88 -16.72 35.00 6.86
CA VAL A 88 -18.05 35.61 7.07
C VAL A 88 -18.44 36.45 5.85
N PRO A 89 -19.74 36.79 5.67
CA PRO A 89 -20.16 37.70 4.60
C PRO A 89 -19.35 39.00 4.60
N ARG A 90 -18.97 39.53 3.43
CA ARG A 90 -17.97 40.62 3.24
C ARG A 90 -16.50 40.19 3.28
N GLY A 91 -16.23 38.89 3.23
CA GLY A 91 -14.89 38.33 2.97
C GLY A 91 -13.91 38.38 4.15
N LYS A 92 -14.38 38.68 5.36
CA LYS A 92 -13.53 38.68 6.57
C LYS A 92 -13.25 37.26 7.02
N VAL A 93 -12.03 37.01 7.47
CA VAL A 93 -11.54 35.71 7.93
C VAL A 93 -11.43 35.73 9.46
N PHE A 94 -11.82 34.65 10.12
CA PHE A 94 -11.66 34.49 11.57
C PHE A 94 -11.06 33.13 11.91
N ASP A 95 -10.12 33.15 12.84
CA ASP A 95 -9.57 31.95 13.49
C ASP A 95 -10.19 31.80 14.88
N GLY A 96 -10.54 30.56 15.24
CA GLY A 96 -11.16 30.26 16.51
C GLY A 96 -10.75 28.92 17.09
N LEU A 97 -10.91 28.79 18.40
CA LEU A 97 -10.73 27.55 19.15
C LEU A 97 -12.01 27.24 19.90
N VAL A 98 -12.46 25.99 19.83
CA VAL A 98 -13.63 25.49 20.54
C VAL A 98 -13.21 24.36 21.46
N ASP A 99 -13.44 24.54 22.76
CA ASP A 99 -13.28 23.47 23.73
C ASP A 99 -14.52 22.55 23.64
N LEU A 100 -14.29 21.30 23.24
CA LEU A 100 -15.37 20.35 22.95
C LEU A 100 -16.04 19.82 24.21
N GLN A 101 -15.34 19.80 25.34
CA GLN A 101 -15.89 19.32 26.61
C GLN A 101 -16.85 20.34 27.21
N SER A 102 -16.49 21.62 27.17
CA SER A 102 -17.32 22.73 27.65
C SER A 102 -18.27 23.31 26.59
N SER A 103 -18.11 22.91 25.33
CA SER A 103 -18.84 23.46 24.17
C SER A 103 -18.76 24.99 24.09
N HIS A 104 -17.56 25.52 24.35
CA HIS A 104 -17.31 26.96 24.46
C HIS A 104 -16.21 27.43 23.51
N ILE A 105 -16.39 28.62 22.93
CA ILE A 105 -15.38 29.27 22.09
C ILE A 105 -14.35 29.93 23.02
N THR A 106 -13.13 29.42 23.03
CA THR A 106 -12.03 29.91 23.88
C THR A 106 -11.17 30.96 23.18
N LYS A 107 -11.23 31.02 21.84
CA LYS A 107 -10.54 32.01 21.00
C LYS A 107 -11.41 32.36 19.80
N TRP A 108 -11.46 33.63 19.43
CA TRP A 108 -12.10 34.11 18.20
C TRP A 108 -11.46 35.43 17.75
N GLU A 109 -10.66 35.40 16.70
CA GLU A 109 -9.83 36.52 16.26
C GLU A 109 -10.02 36.78 14.75
N GLU A 110 -10.19 38.06 14.37
CA GLU A 110 -10.21 38.45 12.96
C GLU A 110 -8.80 38.38 12.38
N VAL A 111 -8.63 37.69 11.26
CA VAL A 111 -7.38 37.59 10.52
C VAL A 111 -7.38 38.63 9.40
N TYR A 112 -6.55 39.67 9.55
CA TYR A 112 -6.46 40.75 8.58
C TYR A 112 -5.40 40.47 7.51
N GLY A 113 -5.78 40.61 6.24
CA GLY A 113 -4.83 40.59 5.13
C GLY A 113 -4.21 39.22 4.84
N GLU A 114 -4.87 38.13 5.23
CA GLU A 114 -4.51 36.76 4.87
C GLU A 114 -5.75 36.05 4.33
N GLN A 115 -5.58 35.00 3.50
CA GLN A 115 -6.68 34.22 2.95
C GLN A 115 -6.50 32.75 3.30
N PRO A 116 -7.56 32.07 3.80
CA PRO A 116 -7.44 30.70 4.22
C PRO A 116 -7.49 29.77 3.01
N ILE A 117 -7.19 28.50 3.27
CA ILE A 117 -7.26 27.40 2.32
C ILE A 117 -8.55 27.42 1.48
N LEU A 118 -8.46 26.98 0.22
CA LEU A 118 -9.62 26.81 -0.66
C LEU A 118 -10.29 25.48 -0.36
N ILE A 119 -11.62 25.48 -0.36
CA ILE A 119 -12.43 24.26 -0.19
C ILE A 119 -13.05 23.85 -1.51
N VAL A 120 -13.34 22.55 -1.66
CA VAL A 120 -13.86 21.95 -2.90
C VAL A 120 -15.13 22.66 -3.39
N GLU A 121 -16.01 23.08 -2.48
CA GLU A 121 -17.25 23.78 -2.80
C GLU A 121 -17.02 25.13 -3.51
N GLU A 122 -15.97 25.87 -3.16
CA GLU A 122 -15.61 27.13 -3.85
C GLU A 122 -15.07 26.86 -5.25
N LEU A 123 -14.27 25.80 -5.40
CA LEU A 123 -13.65 25.39 -6.66
C LEU A 123 -14.71 25.04 -7.71
N LEU A 124 -15.82 24.41 -7.31
CA LEU A 124 -16.92 24.02 -8.21
C LEU A 124 -17.72 25.21 -8.77
N GLY A 125 -17.70 26.37 -8.11
CA GLY A 125 -18.42 27.57 -8.56
C GLY A 125 -17.77 28.25 -9.77
N LEU A 126 -16.44 28.18 -9.84
CA LEU A 126 -15.62 28.91 -10.82
C LEU A 126 -15.89 28.47 -12.26
N GLU A 127 -15.89 27.17 -12.55
CA GLU A 127 -16.17 26.67 -13.92
C GLU A 127 -17.56 27.12 -14.40
N LYS A 128 -18.57 27.05 -13.51
CA LYS A 128 -19.94 27.47 -13.81
C LYS A 128 -20.00 28.97 -14.14
N ALA A 129 -19.24 29.79 -13.43
CA ALA A 129 -19.14 31.23 -13.70
C ALA A 129 -18.45 31.50 -15.05
N CYS A 130 -17.33 30.82 -15.34
CA CYS A 130 -16.63 30.93 -16.63
C CYS A 130 -17.55 30.61 -17.83
N ARG A 131 -18.35 29.54 -17.75
CA ARG A 131 -19.25 29.15 -18.85
C ARG A 131 -20.37 30.15 -19.15
N LYS A 132 -20.74 31.00 -18.19
CA LYS A 132 -21.86 31.96 -18.30
C LYS A 132 -21.41 33.40 -18.52
N ASN A 133 -20.17 33.74 -18.18
CA ASN A 133 -19.71 35.12 -18.23
C ASN A 133 -19.50 35.59 -19.68
N ALA A 134 -20.14 36.71 -20.04
CA ALA A 134 -20.16 37.21 -21.43
C ALA A 134 -18.75 37.50 -21.99
N LYS A 135 -17.81 37.97 -21.17
CA LYS A 135 -16.43 38.26 -21.60
C LYS A 135 -15.62 36.99 -21.77
N VAL A 136 -15.84 35.97 -20.95
CA VAL A 136 -15.21 34.65 -21.12
C VAL A 136 -15.71 33.99 -22.40
N ILE A 137 -17.02 34.06 -22.67
CA ILE A 137 -17.63 33.57 -23.92
C ILE A 137 -17.02 34.29 -25.13
N GLU A 138 -16.83 35.61 -25.07
CA GLU A 138 -16.15 36.38 -26.12
C GLU A 138 -14.73 35.86 -26.36
N GLN A 139 -13.94 35.60 -25.31
CA GLN A 139 -12.60 35.04 -25.47
C GLN A 139 -12.61 33.63 -26.05
N CYS A 140 -13.57 32.78 -25.68
CA CYS A 140 -13.76 31.45 -26.28
C CYS A 140 -14.05 31.56 -27.79
N VAL A 141 -14.93 32.48 -28.20
CA VAL A 141 -15.23 32.75 -29.62
C VAL A 141 -13.99 33.21 -30.37
N LEU A 142 -13.20 34.12 -29.80
CA LEU A 142 -11.93 34.56 -30.39
C LEU A 142 -10.90 33.42 -30.49
N SER A 143 -10.95 32.45 -29.58
CA SER A 143 -10.11 31.24 -29.61
C SER A 143 -10.67 30.14 -30.50
N GLY A 144 -11.80 30.34 -31.21
CA GLY A 144 -12.36 29.39 -32.17
C GLY A 144 -13.36 28.38 -31.58
N ILE A 145 -14.03 28.73 -30.47
CA ILE A 145 -15.08 27.94 -29.82
C ILE A 145 -16.41 28.69 -29.94
N SER A 146 -17.43 28.06 -30.52
CA SER A 146 -18.73 28.73 -30.68
C SER A 146 -19.45 28.93 -29.34
N LYS A 147 -20.40 29.88 -29.29
CA LYS A 147 -21.17 30.17 -28.07
C LYS A 147 -21.99 28.96 -27.60
N ASP A 148 -22.44 28.13 -28.53
CA ASP A 148 -23.17 26.88 -28.31
C ASP A 148 -22.28 25.75 -27.76
N GLU A 149 -20.96 25.85 -27.92
CA GLU A 149 -19.98 24.88 -27.40
C GLU A 149 -19.48 25.17 -25.98
N MET A 150 -20.02 26.17 -25.26
CA MET A 150 -19.53 26.51 -23.91
C MET A 150 -19.65 25.38 -22.89
N HIS A 151 -20.54 24.40 -23.11
CA HIS A 151 -20.63 23.19 -22.29
C HIS A 151 -19.39 22.27 -22.40
N LYS A 152 -18.55 22.48 -23.42
CA LYS A 152 -17.28 21.80 -23.67
C LYS A 152 -16.07 22.56 -23.13
N VAL A 153 -16.25 23.77 -22.61
CA VAL A 153 -15.18 24.55 -21.99
C VAL A 153 -15.07 24.13 -20.53
N TYR A 154 -13.87 23.76 -20.09
CA TYR A 154 -13.58 23.35 -18.72
C TYR A 154 -12.59 24.32 -18.09
N ALA A 155 -12.57 24.38 -16.77
CA ALA A 155 -11.63 25.22 -16.05
C ALA A 155 -11.13 24.50 -14.81
N ASP A 156 -9.81 24.38 -14.68
CA ASP A 156 -9.20 23.96 -13.42
C ASP A 156 -9.11 25.19 -12.50
N PRO A 157 -9.80 25.18 -11.35
CA PRO A 157 -9.84 26.29 -10.42
C PRO A 157 -8.60 26.28 -9.54
N TRP A 158 -7.78 27.33 -9.61
CA TRP A 158 -6.57 27.46 -8.82
C TRP A 158 -6.67 28.66 -7.88
N THR A 159 -5.99 28.59 -6.73
CA THR A 159 -5.56 29.79 -6.01
C THR A 159 -4.93 30.76 -7.00
N ILE A 160 -5.14 32.07 -6.82
CA ILE A 160 -4.38 33.05 -7.61
C ILE A 160 -2.89 33.05 -7.22
N SER A 161 -2.51 32.29 -6.19
CA SER A 161 -1.21 32.28 -5.53
C SER A 161 -0.92 33.63 -4.89
N HIS A 162 -0.52 34.62 -5.69
CA HIS A 162 -0.45 36.01 -5.32
C HIS A 162 -0.48 36.87 -6.59
N ASP A 163 -1.26 37.94 -6.57
CA ASP A 163 -1.34 38.93 -7.64
C ASP A 163 -1.48 40.32 -7.04
N THR A 164 -0.56 41.21 -7.39
CA THR A 164 -0.47 42.55 -6.79
C THR A 164 -1.69 43.43 -7.08
N ARG A 165 -2.51 43.09 -8.09
CA ARG A 165 -3.76 43.81 -8.39
C ARG A 165 -4.84 43.60 -7.32
N PHE A 166 -4.79 42.47 -6.62
CA PHE A 166 -5.81 42.08 -5.63
C PHE A 166 -5.23 41.96 -4.21
N GLY A 167 -3.91 41.73 -4.08
CA GLY A 167 -3.25 41.51 -2.80
C GLY A 167 -3.87 40.33 -2.06
N SER A 168 -3.97 40.44 -0.74
CA SER A 168 -4.64 39.47 0.15
C SER A 168 -5.93 40.02 0.79
N GLY A 169 -6.29 41.28 0.50
CA GLY A 169 -7.49 41.92 1.03
C GLY A 169 -8.79 41.51 0.33
N LYS A 170 -8.70 40.88 -0.84
CA LYS A 170 -9.84 40.36 -1.60
C LYS A 170 -9.57 38.92 -2.04
N ARG A 171 -10.38 37.97 -1.58
CA ARG A 171 -10.29 36.56 -1.99
C ARG A 171 -10.57 36.44 -3.49
N VAL A 172 -9.66 35.86 -4.25
CA VAL A 172 -9.81 35.63 -5.70
C VAL A 172 -9.11 34.35 -6.14
N HIS A 173 -9.60 33.77 -7.22
CA HIS A 173 -9.09 32.53 -7.81
C HIS A 173 -8.77 32.74 -9.29
N GLN A 174 -7.89 31.94 -9.86
CA GLN A 174 -7.59 31.95 -11.29
C GLN A 174 -8.10 30.68 -11.95
N ALA A 175 -8.60 30.80 -13.17
CA ALA A 175 -9.12 29.69 -13.96
C ALA A 175 -8.12 29.31 -15.05
N LEU A 176 -7.59 28.09 -15.02
CA LEU A 176 -6.81 27.52 -16.12
C LEU A 176 -7.78 26.88 -17.10
N MET A 177 -7.90 27.47 -18.29
CA MET A 177 -8.99 27.19 -19.22
C MET A 177 -8.61 26.07 -20.20
N TYR A 178 -9.51 25.11 -20.38
CA TYR A 178 -9.37 23.96 -21.28
C TYR A 178 -10.63 23.75 -22.11
N PHE A 179 -10.54 22.87 -23.11
CA PHE A 179 -11.65 22.46 -23.94
C PHE A 179 -11.71 20.93 -24.08
N ARG A 180 -12.90 20.36 -24.23
CA ARG A 180 -13.09 18.94 -24.50
C ARG A 180 -13.97 18.76 -25.74
N PRO A 181 -13.42 18.39 -26.91
CA PRO A 181 -14.22 18.16 -28.11
C PRO A 181 -15.36 17.15 -27.88
N ASN A 182 -15.08 16.09 -27.13
CA ASN A 182 -15.98 15.12 -26.53
C ASN A 182 -15.79 15.09 -24.99
N VAL A 183 -16.84 14.80 -24.22
CA VAL A 183 -16.80 14.77 -22.73
C VAL A 183 -15.71 13.86 -22.15
N ASP A 184 -15.39 12.76 -22.85
CA ASP A 184 -14.38 11.77 -22.43
C ASP A 184 -12.95 12.16 -22.83
N ASP A 185 -12.78 13.26 -23.57
CA ASP A 185 -11.45 13.68 -24.03
C ASP A 185 -10.59 14.23 -22.90
N CYS A 186 -9.29 13.94 -22.96
CA CYS A 186 -8.29 14.56 -22.10
C CYS A 186 -8.21 16.07 -22.37
N GLN A 187 -8.82 16.87 -21.49
CA GLN A 187 -8.89 18.34 -21.64
C GLN A 187 -7.51 19.01 -21.73
N TYR A 188 -6.50 18.39 -21.10
CA TYR A 188 -5.12 18.89 -21.06
C TYR A 188 -4.43 18.85 -22.43
N GLN A 189 -5.01 18.19 -23.42
CA GLN A 189 -4.57 18.31 -24.82
C GLN A 189 -5.03 19.62 -25.47
N TYR A 190 -6.05 20.28 -24.91
CA TYR A 190 -6.72 21.43 -25.51
C TYR A 190 -6.75 22.64 -24.56
N PRO A 191 -5.58 23.13 -24.09
CA PRO A 191 -5.51 24.36 -23.30
C PRO A 191 -5.96 25.58 -24.12
N LEU A 192 -6.50 26.60 -23.44
CA LEU A 192 -6.82 27.90 -24.00
C LEU A 192 -5.80 28.96 -23.55
N ASP A 193 -5.79 30.10 -24.24
CA ASP A 193 -4.73 31.10 -24.11
C ASP A 193 -5.01 32.20 -23.07
N PHE A 194 -6.18 32.24 -22.44
CA PHE A 194 -6.57 33.30 -21.50
C PHE A 194 -6.88 32.75 -20.11
N CYS A 195 -6.77 33.59 -19.08
CA CYS A 195 -6.93 33.20 -17.68
C CYS A 195 -7.92 34.12 -16.95
N PRO A 196 -9.18 33.70 -16.76
CA PRO A 196 -10.18 34.41 -15.96
C PRO A 196 -9.83 34.46 -14.46
N ILE A 197 -10.22 35.56 -13.80
CA ILE A 197 -10.11 35.76 -12.36
C ILE A 197 -11.51 35.77 -11.75
N TYR A 198 -11.76 34.84 -10.83
CA TYR A 198 -13.04 34.61 -10.18
C TYR A 198 -13.03 35.15 -8.74
N ASP A 199 -14.14 35.77 -8.35
CA ASP A 199 -14.38 36.24 -6.99
C ASP A 199 -15.44 35.35 -6.34
N PRO A 200 -15.08 34.51 -5.34
CA PRO A 200 -16.01 33.59 -4.70
C PRO A 200 -17.10 34.29 -3.87
N GLU A 201 -16.90 35.55 -3.48
CA GLU A 201 -17.91 36.31 -2.75
C GLU A 201 -19.04 36.77 -3.68
N THR A 202 -18.69 37.33 -4.84
CA THR A 202 -19.68 37.77 -5.85
C THR A 202 -20.13 36.65 -6.78
N GLN A 203 -19.43 35.51 -6.77
CA GLN A 203 -19.61 34.37 -7.66
C GLN A 203 -19.54 34.74 -9.15
N ASP A 204 -18.68 35.70 -9.52
CA ASP A 204 -18.53 36.20 -10.90
C ASP A 204 -17.05 36.37 -11.29
N ILE A 205 -16.82 36.51 -12.59
CA ILE A 205 -15.51 36.79 -13.18
C ILE A 205 -15.26 38.30 -13.19
N ILE A 206 -14.23 38.73 -12.46
CA ILE A 206 -13.93 40.14 -12.24
C ILE A 206 -12.82 40.68 -13.17
N ALA A 207 -11.98 39.79 -13.71
CA ALA A 207 -10.93 40.14 -14.67
C ALA A 207 -10.61 38.94 -15.58
N ILE A 208 -9.96 39.19 -16.71
CA ILE A 208 -9.44 38.15 -17.61
C ILE A 208 -8.06 38.59 -18.07
N ASP A 209 -7.03 37.78 -17.81
CA ASP A 209 -5.71 37.96 -18.38
C ASP A 209 -5.69 37.37 -19.79
N ILE A 210 -5.41 38.22 -20.78
CA ILE A 210 -5.35 37.85 -22.19
C ILE A 210 -3.92 38.11 -22.67
N PRO A 211 -3.25 37.12 -23.30
CA PRO A 211 -1.89 37.28 -23.78
C PRO A 211 -1.85 38.24 -24.96
N LYS A 212 -0.71 38.92 -25.13
CA LYS A 212 -0.48 39.80 -26.30
C LYS A 212 -0.54 39.02 -27.62
N ILE A 213 -0.01 37.80 -27.62
CA ILE A 213 -0.03 36.89 -28.75
C ILE A 213 -1.15 35.88 -28.50
N ARG A 214 -2.17 35.91 -29.36
CA ARG A 214 -3.29 34.97 -29.31
C ARG A 214 -2.87 33.62 -29.87
N ARG A 215 -3.39 32.57 -29.26
CA ARG A 215 -3.14 31.16 -29.61
C ARG A 215 -4.49 30.45 -29.71
N PRO A 216 -5.19 30.56 -30.86
CA PRO A 216 -6.48 29.90 -31.05
C PRO A 216 -6.40 28.39 -30.85
N LEU A 217 -7.51 27.79 -30.43
CA LEU A 217 -7.63 26.37 -30.12
C LEU A 217 -7.18 25.50 -31.31
N GLN A 218 -6.23 24.59 -31.07
CA GLN A 218 -5.86 23.56 -32.03
C GLN A 218 -6.67 22.28 -31.82
N ARG A 219 -7.56 21.94 -32.76
CA ARG A 219 -8.39 20.71 -32.71
C ARG A 219 -7.68 19.50 -33.30
N ASN A 220 -6.46 19.22 -32.83
CA ASN A 220 -5.74 17.99 -33.21
C ASN A 220 -6.51 16.74 -32.72
N LYS A 221 -6.30 15.57 -33.35
CA LYS A 221 -6.96 14.31 -32.96
C LYS A 221 -6.69 13.99 -31.49
N ALA A 222 -7.73 13.65 -30.73
CA ALA A 222 -7.62 13.33 -29.31
C ALA A 222 -6.74 12.09 -29.07
N ILE A 223 -5.92 12.14 -28.03
CA ILE A 223 -5.16 11.01 -27.49
C ILE A 223 -5.65 10.74 -26.06
N ASN A 224 -6.63 9.85 -25.96
CA ASN A 224 -7.23 9.46 -24.68
C ASN A 224 -6.63 8.15 -24.16
N TYR A 225 -6.68 7.98 -22.84
CA TYR A 225 -6.05 6.88 -22.11
C TYR A 225 -7.06 5.90 -21.50
N HIS A 226 -8.36 6.17 -21.62
CA HIS A 226 -9.41 5.29 -21.11
C HIS A 226 -9.58 4.04 -21.99
N HIS A 227 -10.16 2.98 -21.42
CA HIS A 227 -10.29 1.67 -22.06
C HIS A 227 -10.91 1.69 -23.46
N LEU A 228 -11.97 2.47 -23.68
CA LEU A 228 -12.60 2.58 -25.00
C LEU A 228 -11.64 3.15 -26.06
N ALA A 229 -10.84 4.16 -25.73
CA ALA A 229 -9.91 4.77 -26.68
C ALA A 229 -8.73 3.86 -27.01
N VAL A 230 -8.25 3.08 -26.04
CA VAL A 230 -7.18 2.10 -26.26
C VAL A 230 -7.68 0.95 -27.14
N GLN A 231 -8.92 0.47 -26.92
CA GLN A 231 -9.55 -0.56 -27.75
C GLN A 231 -9.67 -0.12 -29.22
N GLU A 232 -10.00 1.14 -29.48
CA GLU A 232 -10.04 1.70 -30.84
C GLU A 232 -8.66 1.79 -31.52
N GLN A 233 -7.56 1.76 -30.77
CA GLN A 233 -6.19 1.93 -31.27
C GLN A 233 -5.37 0.64 -31.39
N GLY A 234 -5.96 -0.52 -31.10
CA GLY A 234 -5.28 -1.82 -31.23
C GLY A 234 -5.36 -2.73 -30.01
N ASP A 235 -6.25 -2.43 -29.06
CA ASP A 235 -6.49 -3.19 -27.83
C ASP A 235 -5.29 -3.24 -26.85
N TYR A 236 -5.54 -3.73 -25.64
CA TYR A 236 -4.53 -3.87 -24.59
C TYR A 236 -3.58 -5.05 -24.85
N ARG A 237 -2.41 -4.99 -24.21
CA ARG A 237 -1.48 -6.14 -24.14
C ARG A 237 -2.19 -7.34 -23.49
N ASN A 238 -2.13 -8.51 -24.14
CA ASN A 238 -2.80 -9.73 -23.69
C ASN A 238 -1.88 -10.75 -23.00
N ASN A 239 -0.62 -10.38 -22.74
CA ASN A 239 0.40 -11.25 -22.15
C ASN A 239 0.69 -10.97 -20.66
N LEU A 240 -0.13 -10.13 -20.02
CA LEU A 240 -0.04 -9.88 -18.57
C LEU A 240 -0.74 -11.01 -17.82
N ARG A 241 0.05 -11.87 -17.17
CA ARG A 241 -0.48 -12.93 -16.30
C ARG A 241 -0.81 -12.38 -14.91
N PRO A 242 -1.86 -12.87 -14.24
CA PRO A 242 -2.20 -12.44 -12.88
C PRO A 242 -1.07 -12.71 -11.88
N ILE A 243 -0.86 -11.75 -10.96
CA ILE A 243 -0.06 -11.93 -9.76
C ILE A 243 -1.00 -11.85 -8.57
N ASN A 244 -1.19 -12.96 -7.86
CA ASN A 244 -2.08 -13.02 -6.70
C ASN A 244 -1.26 -12.89 -5.42
N ILE A 245 -1.61 -11.91 -4.58
CA ILE A 245 -0.98 -11.68 -3.27
C ILE A 245 -2.03 -12.04 -2.22
N VAL A 246 -1.77 -13.09 -1.43
CA VAL A 246 -2.71 -13.62 -0.44
C VAL A 246 -2.01 -13.81 0.90
N GLN A 247 -2.76 -13.59 1.98
CA GLN A 247 -2.31 -13.85 3.35
C GLN A 247 -3.36 -14.77 4.02
N PRO A 248 -3.23 -16.10 3.85
CA PRO A 248 -4.29 -17.04 4.26
C PRO A 248 -4.52 -17.09 5.77
N GLU A 249 -3.49 -16.76 6.56
CA GLU A 249 -3.56 -16.68 8.04
C GLU A 249 -3.86 -15.26 8.55
N GLY A 250 -4.15 -14.32 7.65
CA GLY A 250 -4.32 -12.90 7.97
C GLY A 250 -2.99 -12.12 8.00
N VAL A 251 -3.10 -10.86 8.43
CA VAL A 251 -1.98 -9.92 8.48
C VAL A 251 -1.20 -10.03 9.80
N SER A 252 0.07 -9.63 9.79
CA SER A 252 0.97 -9.66 10.95
C SER A 252 0.93 -8.38 11.79
N PHE A 253 0.20 -7.35 11.33
CA PHE A 253 -0.06 -6.14 12.11
C PHE A 253 -1.40 -6.23 12.84
N SER A 254 -1.54 -5.49 13.94
CA SER A 254 -2.82 -5.29 14.61
C SER A 254 -3.14 -3.81 14.69
N VAL A 255 -4.43 -3.49 14.66
CA VAL A 255 -4.94 -2.12 14.77
C VAL A 255 -5.91 -2.05 15.94
N THR A 256 -5.62 -1.19 16.91
CA THR A 256 -6.53 -0.87 18.02
C THR A 256 -6.94 0.59 17.93
N GLY A 257 -8.17 0.85 17.48
CA GLY A 257 -8.58 2.20 17.10
C GLY A 257 -7.77 2.72 15.92
N ARG A 258 -6.83 3.62 16.20
CA ARG A 258 -5.86 4.18 15.23
C ARG A 258 -4.41 3.89 15.58
N GLU A 259 -4.15 3.12 16.64
CA GLU A 259 -2.81 2.63 16.95
C GLU A 259 -2.50 1.36 16.16
N VAL A 260 -1.35 1.33 15.52
CA VAL A 260 -0.84 0.20 14.74
C VAL A 260 0.33 -0.42 15.46
N ASN A 261 0.30 -1.74 15.59
CA ASN A 261 1.38 -2.55 16.15
C ASN A 261 1.85 -3.57 15.11
N TRP A 262 3.14 -3.56 14.76
CA TRP A 262 3.71 -4.44 13.73
C TRP A 262 5.22 -4.60 13.90
N GLN A 263 5.73 -5.84 13.97
CA GLN A 263 7.18 -6.13 13.97
C GLN A 263 7.99 -5.20 14.89
N ASN A 264 7.58 -5.11 16.16
CA ASN A 264 8.13 -4.23 17.21
C ASN A 264 7.83 -2.73 17.08
N TRP A 265 7.27 -2.25 15.97
CA TRP A 265 6.76 -0.89 15.85
C TRP A 265 5.42 -0.71 16.56
N THR A 266 5.27 0.42 17.24
CA THR A 266 3.99 0.95 17.69
C THR A 266 3.90 2.43 17.34
N PHE A 267 2.81 2.85 16.71
CA PHE A 267 2.53 4.25 16.37
C PHE A 267 1.04 4.52 16.19
N HIS A 268 0.64 5.78 16.27
CA HIS A 268 -0.74 6.23 16.03
C HIS A 268 -0.86 6.88 14.64
N VAL A 269 -1.92 6.53 13.90
CA VAL A 269 -2.23 7.05 12.57
C VAL A 269 -3.30 8.15 12.67
N GLY A 270 -2.84 9.40 12.69
CA GLY A 270 -3.63 10.62 12.56
C GLY A 270 -3.99 10.94 11.11
N PHE A 271 -4.93 11.87 10.94
CA PHE A 271 -5.29 12.44 9.63
C PHE A 271 -5.90 13.82 9.81
N ASN A 272 -5.51 14.81 8.99
CA ASN A 272 -6.14 16.12 8.99
C ASN A 272 -6.32 16.69 7.57
N TYR A 273 -7.04 17.80 7.48
CA TYR A 273 -7.41 18.43 6.21
C TYR A 273 -6.22 18.87 5.35
N ARG A 274 -5.09 19.22 5.99
CA ARG A 274 -3.94 19.87 5.36
C ARG A 274 -2.85 18.88 4.97
N GLU A 275 -2.32 18.13 5.93
CA GLU A 275 -1.18 17.22 5.77
C GLU A 275 -1.58 15.85 5.21
N GLY A 276 -2.87 15.50 5.26
CA GLY A 276 -3.31 14.13 5.08
C GLY A 276 -2.88 13.29 6.29
N ILE A 277 -2.09 12.24 6.05
CA ILE A 277 -1.59 11.34 7.11
C ILE A 277 -0.59 12.06 8.04
N VAL A 278 -0.77 11.87 9.34
CA VAL A 278 0.18 12.24 10.40
C VAL A 278 0.49 10.99 11.24
N ILE A 279 1.76 10.70 11.48
CA ILE A 279 2.14 9.57 12.34
C ILE A 279 2.66 10.10 13.67
N ASN A 280 2.03 9.69 14.77
CA ASN A 280 2.35 10.15 16.13
C ASN A 280 2.86 9.01 17.02
N ASN A 281 3.61 9.36 18.06
CA ASN A 281 4.10 8.45 19.11
C ASN A 281 4.76 7.17 18.55
N ILE A 282 5.76 7.36 17.69
CA ILE A 282 6.47 6.28 17.02
C ILE A 282 7.50 5.69 17.99
N THR A 283 7.33 4.43 18.32
CA THR A 283 8.21 3.69 19.23
C THR A 283 8.63 2.35 18.61
N PHE A 284 9.75 1.83 19.08
CA PHE A 284 10.25 0.51 18.71
C PHE A 284 10.53 -0.30 19.97
N LYS A 285 9.96 -1.51 20.04
CA LYS A 285 10.20 -2.47 21.12
C LYS A 285 11.52 -3.21 20.89
N ASP A 286 12.58 -2.74 21.53
CA ASP A 286 13.90 -3.36 21.55
C ASP A 286 13.95 -4.38 22.70
N LYS A 287 13.61 -5.64 22.38
CA LYS A 287 13.40 -6.72 23.36
C LYS A 287 12.31 -6.32 24.37
N GLU A 288 12.63 -6.16 25.65
CA GLU A 288 11.66 -5.72 26.66
C GLU A 288 11.53 -4.19 26.76
N ASN A 289 12.40 -3.43 26.11
CA ASN A 289 12.45 -1.98 26.21
C ASN A 289 11.69 -1.32 25.07
N VAL A 290 10.58 -0.63 25.37
CA VAL A 290 9.92 0.25 24.40
C VAL A 290 10.67 1.57 24.34
N ARG A 291 11.25 1.88 23.18
CA ARG A 291 12.11 3.04 22.99
C ARG A 291 11.43 4.03 22.04
N PRO A 292 11.31 5.31 22.41
CA PRO A 292 10.76 6.32 21.52
C PRO A 292 11.73 6.58 20.36
N VAL A 293 11.17 6.83 19.18
CA VAL A 293 11.90 7.18 17.96
C VAL A 293 11.53 8.60 17.55
N PHE A 294 10.26 8.84 17.25
CA PHE A 294 9.75 10.15 16.84
C PHE A 294 8.41 10.44 17.51
N TYR A 295 8.20 11.69 17.96
CA TYR A 295 6.92 12.11 18.54
C TYR A 295 5.87 12.34 17.45
N ARG A 296 6.27 12.94 16.32
CA ARG A 296 5.38 13.25 15.19
C ARG A 296 6.14 13.33 13.87
N MET A 297 5.56 12.78 12.81
CA MET A 297 6.03 12.88 11.43
C MET A 297 4.88 13.18 10.46
N SER A 298 5.12 14.08 9.50
CA SER A 298 4.15 14.43 8.45
C SER A 298 4.79 15.20 7.29
N LEU A 299 4.11 15.27 6.15
CA LEU A 299 4.39 16.29 5.14
C LEU A 299 3.67 17.58 5.57
N ALA A 300 4.43 18.61 5.92
CA ALA A 300 3.88 19.84 6.50
C ALA A 300 3.54 20.91 5.45
N GLU A 301 4.19 20.85 4.29
CA GLU A 301 3.90 21.73 3.15
C GLU A 301 4.46 21.15 1.86
N MET A 302 4.03 21.68 0.73
CA MET A 302 4.72 21.55 -0.55
C MET A 302 4.65 22.83 -1.38
N VAL A 303 5.45 22.94 -2.42
CA VAL A 303 5.35 23.99 -3.43
C VAL A 303 5.69 23.43 -4.82
N VAL A 304 4.91 23.80 -5.83
CA VAL A 304 5.08 23.34 -7.22
C VAL A 304 5.38 24.51 -8.17
N PRO A 305 6.60 25.10 -8.12
CA PRO A 305 6.90 26.31 -8.89
C PRO A 305 7.16 26.02 -10.36
N TYR A 306 6.44 26.70 -11.25
CA TYR A 306 6.66 26.65 -12.69
C TYR A 306 7.69 27.67 -13.16
N GLY A 307 8.46 27.29 -14.20
CA GLY A 307 9.63 28.02 -14.69
C GLY A 307 9.38 28.97 -15.87
N ASN A 308 8.17 29.06 -16.41
CA ASN A 308 7.88 29.99 -17.51
C ASN A 308 7.69 31.43 -16.99
N PRO A 309 8.52 32.40 -17.42
CA PRO A 309 8.46 33.77 -16.91
C PRO A 309 7.34 34.62 -17.50
N GLU A 310 6.67 34.19 -18.58
CA GLU A 310 5.62 34.97 -19.21
C GLU A 310 4.40 35.12 -18.28
N PRO A 311 3.83 36.34 -18.13
CA PRO A 311 2.57 36.49 -17.42
C PRO A 311 1.42 35.76 -18.15
N PRO A 312 0.52 35.08 -17.42
CA PRO A 312 0.42 35.04 -15.96
C PRO A 312 1.13 33.86 -15.26
N HIS A 313 2.00 33.12 -15.95
CA HIS A 313 2.52 31.83 -15.46
C HIS A 313 3.35 31.91 -14.18
N HIS A 314 3.90 33.08 -13.83
CA HIS A 314 4.53 33.32 -12.53
C HIS A 314 3.59 33.03 -11.34
N ARG A 315 2.26 33.01 -11.53
CA ARG A 315 1.28 32.63 -10.49
C ARG A 315 1.12 31.12 -10.32
N LYS A 316 1.71 30.30 -11.18
CA LYS A 316 1.71 28.83 -11.05
C LYS A 316 2.85 28.41 -10.13
N HIS A 317 2.58 28.40 -8.84
CA HIS A 317 3.48 27.89 -7.80
C HIS A 317 2.66 27.44 -6.60
N ALA A 318 1.74 26.51 -6.85
CA ALA A 318 0.77 26.05 -5.89
C ALA A 318 1.46 25.47 -4.65
N PHE A 319 0.97 25.84 -3.48
CA PHE A 319 1.31 25.19 -2.21
C PHE A 319 0.21 24.20 -1.90
N ASP A 320 0.24 23.00 -2.51
CA ASP A 320 -0.96 22.16 -2.56
C ASP A 320 -1.50 21.80 -1.17
N LEU A 321 -0.62 21.60 -0.18
CA LEU A 321 -1.03 21.35 1.20
C LEU A 321 -1.65 22.62 1.81
N GLY A 322 -0.95 23.77 1.78
CA GLY A 322 -1.42 25.01 2.41
C GLY A 322 -2.54 25.77 1.70
N GLU A 323 -2.74 25.55 0.39
CA GLU A 323 -3.74 26.25 -0.43
C GLU A 323 -4.96 25.38 -0.75
N TYR A 324 -4.85 24.05 -0.74
CA TYR A 324 -5.98 23.14 -1.04
C TYR A 324 -6.16 22.01 -0.02
N GLY A 325 -5.08 21.45 0.52
CA GLY A 325 -5.07 20.46 1.59
C GLY A 325 -5.08 19.02 1.08
N ALA A 326 -4.01 18.28 1.35
CA ALA A 326 -3.87 16.87 0.96
C ALA A 326 -4.99 16.00 1.55
N GLY A 327 -5.49 16.35 2.75
CA GLY A 327 -6.63 15.69 3.35
C GLY A 327 -7.96 15.99 2.66
N TYR A 328 -8.21 17.24 2.28
CA TYR A 328 -9.41 17.61 1.53
C TYR A 328 -9.46 16.98 0.15
N LEU A 329 -8.30 16.87 -0.50
CA LEU A 329 -8.10 16.33 -1.84
C LEU A 329 -7.93 14.80 -1.87
N SER A 330 -7.98 14.13 -0.72
CA SER A 330 -7.73 12.69 -0.64
C SER A 330 -8.82 11.86 -1.34
N ASN A 331 -8.39 10.85 -2.10
CA ASN A 331 -9.28 9.95 -2.81
C ASN A 331 -9.87 8.88 -1.88
N SER A 332 -10.96 8.25 -2.32
CA SER A 332 -11.47 7.03 -1.69
C SER A 332 -10.84 5.81 -2.33
N LEU A 333 -9.93 5.13 -1.60
CA LEU A 333 -9.12 4.04 -2.15
C LEU A 333 -9.91 2.73 -2.29
N ALA A 334 -9.70 2.02 -3.39
CA ALA A 334 -10.38 0.77 -3.72
C ALA A 334 -9.45 -0.46 -3.64
N LEU A 335 -9.98 -1.56 -3.13
CA LEU A 335 -9.28 -2.84 -3.00
C LEU A 335 -8.93 -3.41 -4.37
N GLY A 336 -7.66 -3.81 -4.55
CA GLY A 336 -7.18 -4.45 -5.78
C GLY A 336 -6.82 -3.47 -6.91
N CYS A 337 -7.13 -2.18 -6.75
CA CYS A 337 -6.74 -1.11 -7.68
C CYS A 337 -5.61 -0.27 -7.09
N ASP A 338 -5.87 0.47 -6.00
CA ASP A 338 -4.90 1.39 -5.39
C ASP A 338 -3.99 0.70 -4.38
N CYS A 339 -4.53 -0.29 -3.66
CA CYS A 339 -3.82 -1.10 -2.67
C CYS A 339 -4.16 -2.58 -2.90
N LYS A 340 -3.14 -3.44 -2.98
CA LYS A 340 -3.26 -4.85 -3.38
C LYS A 340 -2.78 -5.79 -2.28
N GLY A 341 -3.52 -6.87 -2.04
CA GLY A 341 -3.24 -7.84 -0.97
C GLY A 341 -4.32 -7.79 0.12
N ALA A 342 -3.94 -8.10 1.37
CA ALA A 342 -4.84 -7.97 2.52
C ALA A 342 -4.75 -6.56 3.10
N ILE A 343 -5.81 -5.75 2.90
CA ILE A 343 -5.80 -4.32 3.19
C ILE A 343 -6.70 -3.99 4.38
N TYR A 344 -6.19 -3.18 5.30
CA TYR A 344 -6.98 -2.50 6.33
C TYR A 344 -7.18 -1.03 5.93
N TYR A 345 -8.42 -0.53 5.98
CA TYR A 345 -8.74 0.84 5.60
C TYR A 345 -9.14 1.68 6.80
N MET A 346 -8.78 2.97 6.78
CA MET A 346 -9.33 3.98 7.68
C MET A 346 -10.05 5.07 6.89
N ASP A 347 -11.21 5.49 7.40
CA ASP A 347 -11.96 6.63 6.88
C ASP A 347 -11.43 7.95 7.44
N ALA A 348 -11.69 9.05 6.71
CA ALA A 348 -11.46 10.41 7.19
C ALA A 348 -12.76 11.23 7.14
N TYR A 349 -12.84 12.26 7.98
CA TYR A 349 -13.95 13.20 8.02
C TYR A 349 -13.43 14.62 7.85
N MET A 350 -14.11 15.39 7.00
CA MET A 350 -13.76 16.75 6.64
C MET A 350 -14.98 17.65 6.84
N PRO A 351 -14.84 18.89 7.33
CA PRO A 351 -15.95 19.83 7.31
C PRO A 351 -16.36 20.18 5.89
N THR A 352 -17.64 20.44 5.72
CA THR A 352 -18.22 21.13 4.57
C THR A 352 -18.34 22.62 4.87
N GLN A 353 -18.53 23.44 3.84
CA GLN A 353 -18.72 24.88 4.00
C GLN A 353 -19.83 25.27 4.99
N VAL A 354 -20.87 24.44 5.12
CA VAL A 354 -22.03 24.66 5.99
C VAL A 354 -21.89 24.00 7.37
N GLY A 355 -20.73 23.42 7.68
CA GLY A 355 -20.43 22.86 9.01
C GLY A 355 -20.91 21.43 9.24
N THR A 356 -21.36 20.72 8.19
CA THR A 356 -21.60 19.26 8.26
C THR A 356 -20.32 18.46 7.98
N ALA A 357 -20.25 17.20 8.41
CA ALA A 357 -19.09 16.35 8.18
C ALA A 357 -19.22 15.52 6.88
N ARG A 358 -18.30 15.72 5.93
CA ARG A 358 -18.12 14.88 4.73
C ARG A 358 -17.20 13.72 5.05
N LYS A 359 -17.65 12.50 4.81
CA LYS A 359 -16.85 11.28 4.93
C LYS A 359 -16.05 11.03 3.64
N ILE A 360 -14.75 10.82 3.77
CA ILE A 360 -13.89 10.24 2.73
C ILE A 360 -13.70 8.77 3.11
N LYS A 361 -14.40 7.88 2.41
CA LYS A 361 -14.35 6.45 2.68
C LYS A 361 -12.98 5.91 2.25
N ASN A 362 -12.36 5.04 3.04
CA ASN A 362 -11.09 4.40 2.69
C ASN A 362 -9.98 5.42 2.33
N ALA A 363 -9.90 6.53 3.08
CA ALA A 363 -8.91 7.58 2.82
C ALA A 363 -7.47 7.09 3.02
N ILE A 364 -7.28 6.14 3.94
CA ILE A 364 -5.98 5.53 4.26
C ILE A 364 -6.08 4.03 4.01
N CYS A 365 -5.07 3.45 3.36
CA CYS A 365 -4.88 2.01 3.30
C CYS A 365 -3.61 1.60 4.08
N ILE A 366 -3.70 0.47 4.79
CA ILE A 366 -2.65 -0.11 5.62
C ILE A 366 -2.51 -1.57 5.25
N HIS A 367 -1.32 -1.99 4.87
CA HIS A 367 -1.01 -3.37 4.51
C HIS A 367 0.48 -3.65 4.67
N GLU A 368 0.84 -4.94 4.68
CA GLU A 368 2.23 -5.36 4.65
C GLU A 368 2.56 -6.06 3.33
N GLU A 369 3.80 -5.90 2.87
CA GLU A 369 4.30 -6.48 1.62
C GLU A 369 5.61 -7.22 1.89
N ASP A 370 5.89 -8.21 1.04
CA ASP A 370 7.24 -8.77 0.92
C ASP A 370 8.20 -7.69 0.37
N ASP A 371 9.41 -7.62 0.92
CA ASP A 371 10.44 -6.67 0.50
C ASP A 371 11.76 -7.38 0.14
N GLY A 372 11.66 -8.62 -0.36
CA GLY A 372 12.81 -9.40 -0.78
C GLY A 372 13.64 -9.95 0.37
N ILE A 373 14.96 -9.74 0.36
CA ILE A 373 15.90 -10.30 1.34
C ILE A 373 16.13 -9.29 2.46
N LEU A 374 15.86 -9.70 3.70
CA LEU A 374 16.21 -8.94 4.90
C LEU A 374 17.70 -9.07 5.20
N PHE A 375 18.19 -10.31 5.26
CA PHE A 375 19.60 -10.62 5.31
C PHE A 375 19.88 -12.02 4.78
N LYS A 376 21.13 -12.24 4.36
CA LYS A 376 21.63 -13.54 3.89
C LYS A 376 23.13 -13.67 4.14
N HIS A 377 23.57 -14.87 4.50
CA HIS A 377 24.98 -15.23 4.46
C HIS A 377 25.15 -16.70 4.06
N THR A 378 26.25 -16.99 3.35
CA THR A 378 26.67 -18.35 2.99
C THR A 378 28.17 -18.48 3.23
N ASP A 379 28.61 -19.49 3.97
CA ASP A 379 30.03 -19.81 4.12
C ASP A 379 30.49 -20.67 2.93
N PHE A 380 31.49 -20.20 2.18
CA PHE A 380 32.00 -20.92 1.02
C PHE A 380 32.71 -22.24 1.35
N ARG A 381 33.11 -22.46 2.62
CA ARG A 381 33.88 -23.64 3.04
C ARG A 381 33.04 -24.91 3.04
N ASP A 382 31.78 -24.79 3.42
CA ASP A 382 30.85 -25.92 3.61
C ASP A 382 29.46 -25.65 3.01
N SER A 383 29.24 -24.47 2.41
CA SER A 383 27.94 -24.02 1.88
C SER A 383 26.84 -23.84 2.94
N SER A 384 27.19 -23.83 4.23
CA SER A 384 26.25 -23.46 5.30
C SER A 384 25.67 -22.08 5.02
N THR A 385 24.35 -21.92 5.20
CA THR A 385 23.61 -20.77 4.66
C THR A 385 22.52 -20.37 5.63
N ILE A 386 22.27 -19.07 5.74
CA ILE A 386 21.07 -18.50 6.34
C ILE A 386 20.48 -17.44 5.40
N VAL A 387 19.15 -17.45 5.23
CA VAL A 387 18.40 -16.46 4.45
C VAL A 387 17.13 -16.11 5.20
N THR A 388 16.91 -14.82 5.43
CA THR A 388 15.68 -14.28 6.01
C THR A 388 15.07 -13.29 5.03
N ARG A 389 13.77 -13.41 4.76
CA ARG A 389 13.02 -12.49 3.90
C ARG A 389 12.54 -11.27 4.67
N ALA A 390 12.47 -10.13 3.99
CA ALA A 390 11.99 -8.88 4.54
C ALA A 390 10.49 -8.74 4.32
N ARG A 391 9.83 -8.09 5.27
CA ARG A 391 8.52 -7.49 5.11
C ARG A 391 8.59 -6.01 5.44
N LYS A 392 7.71 -5.24 4.80
CA LYS A 392 7.48 -3.83 5.10
C LYS A 392 6.01 -3.58 5.37
N LEU A 393 5.71 -2.66 6.27
CA LEU A 393 4.36 -2.15 6.49
C LEU A 393 4.21 -0.81 5.78
N ILE A 394 3.12 -0.62 5.05
CA ILE A 394 2.81 0.58 4.29
C ILE A 394 1.54 1.22 4.86
N VAL A 395 1.60 2.51 5.16
CA VAL A 395 0.44 3.36 5.49
C VAL A 395 0.34 4.44 4.41
N GLN A 396 -0.69 4.39 3.58
CA GLN A 396 -0.78 5.20 2.36
C GLN A 396 -2.07 5.99 2.27
N HIS A 397 -1.99 7.20 1.72
CA HIS A 397 -3.14 7.89 1.10
C HIS A 397 -2.74 8.42 -0.28
N ILE A 398 -3.74 8.66 -1.13
CA ILE A 398 -3.57 9.32 -2.43
C ILE A 398 -4.43 10.57 -2.42
N PHE A 399 -3.92 11.68 -2.96
CA PHE A 399 -4.70 12.89 -3.17
C PHE A 399 -4.50 13.46 -4.58
N THR A 400 -5.55 14.09 -5.11
CA THR A 400 -5.57 14.68 -6.46
C THR A 400 -5.58 16.21 -6.36
N ALA A 401 -4.51 16.86 -6.83
CA ALA A 401 -4.44 18.31 -6.98
C ALA A 401 -4.72 18.69 -8.44
N ALA A 402 -6.02 18.77 -8.77
CA ALA A 402 -6.52 18.99 -10.13
C ALA A 402 -5.95 17.98 -11.14
N ASN A 403 -4.84 18.33 -11.80
CA ASN A 403 -4.21 17.52 -12.84
C ASN A 403 -3.23 16.46 -12.29
N TYR A 404 -2.65 16.64 -11.11
CA TYR A 404 -1.67 15.69 -10.54
C TYR A 404 -2.28 14.79 -9.46
N GLU A 405 -1.76 13.57 -9.38
CA GLU A 405 -1.96 12.65 -8.27
C GLU A 405 -0.66 12.43 -7.48
N TYR A 406 -0.78 12.44 -6.16
CA TYR A 406 0.31 12.17 -5.23
C TYR A 406 -0.05 10.98 -4.35
N ALA A 407 0.65 9.85 -4.54
CA ALA A 407 0.54 8.72 -3.64
C ALA A 407 1.62 8.83 -2.55
N VAL A 408 1.20 9.13 -1.33
CA VAL A 408 2.09 9.32 -0.17
C VAL A 408 2.08 8.07 0.69
N GLN A 409 3.22 7.39 0.76
CA GLN A 409 3.43 6.15 1.50
C GLN A 409 4.37 6.38 2.69
N TRP A 410 3.95 5.96 3.87
CA TRP A 410 4.81 5.83 5.05
C TRP A 410 5.16 4.36 5.23
N VAL A 411 6.42 4.01 4.98
CA VAL A 411 6.89 2.62 5.00
C VAL A 411 7.72 2.36 6.25
N PHE A 412 7.39 1.31 6.99
CA PHE A 412 8.12 0.84 8.16
C PHE A 412 8.77 -0.51 7.84
N HIS A 413 10.05 -0.63 8.15
CA HIS A 413 10.86 -1.82 7.87
C HIS A 413 11.18 -2.60 9.16
N GLN A 414 11.38 -3.91 9.04
CA GLN A 414 11.76 -4.76 10.17
C GLN A 414 13.11 -4.34 10.78
N ASP A 415 14.04 -3.79 9.99
CA ASP A 415 15.36 -3.33 10.47
C ASP A 415 15.34 -2.03 11.28
N GLY A 416 14.14 -1.49 11.56
CA GLY A 416 13.95 -0.24 12.27
C GLY A 416 14.03 0.99 11.37
N THR A 417 14.17 0.84 10.05
CA THR A 417 14.11 1.97 9.08
C THR A 417 12.67 2.47 8.88
N ILE A 418 12.51 3.79 8.77
CA ILE A 418 11.29 4.44 8.27
C ILE A 418 11.60 5.06 6.90
N GLN A 419 10.73 4.86 5.92
CA GLN A 419 10.88 5.32 4.55
C GLN A 419 9.60 6.01 4.07
N PRO A 420 9.57 7.35 4.08
CA PRO A 420 8.63 8.09 3.25
C PRO A 420 8.92 7.85 1.77
N ASP A 421 7.90 7.46 1.01
CA ASP A 421 7.93 7.25 -0.43
C ASP A 421 6.75 7.98 -1.07
N ILE A 422 7.02 8.83 -2.07
CA ILE A 422 6.00 9.60 -2.79
C ILE A 422 6.07 9.21 -4.26
N LYS A 423 4.93 8.90 -4.85
CA LYS A 423 4.83 8.66 -6.30
C LYS A 423 3.98 9.75 -6.93
N LEU A 424 4.57 10.43 -7.91
CA LEU A 424 3.91 11.44 -8.72
C LEU A 424 3.33 10.78 -9.96
N THR A 425 2.04 10.95 -10.22
CA THR A 425 1.40 10.51 -11.48
C THR A 425 0.29 11.50 -11.84
N GLY A 426 -0.59 11.13 -12.75
CA GLY A 426 -1.62 12.03 -13.25
C GLY A 426 -1.20 12.70 -14.53
N ILE A 427 -1.59 13.94 -14.74
CA ILE A 427 -1.50 14.64 -16.01
C ILE A 427 -0.69 15.93 -15.84
N LEU A 428 0.18 16.20 -16.80
CA LEU A 428 0.94 17.44 -16.86
C LEU A 428 0.01 18.67 -16.87
N ASN A 429 0.41 19.74 -16.18
CA ASN A 429 -0.19 21.05 -16.43
C ASN A 429 0.24 21.56 -17.80
N THR A 430 -0.72 21.87 -18.67
CA THR A 430 -0.45 22.29 -20.05
C THR A 430 -0.96 23.70 -20.34
N TYR A 431 -0.29 24.35 -21.28
CA TYR A 431 -0.67 25.62 -21.88
C TYR A 431 -0.57 25.54 -23.41
N VAL A 432 -1.31 26.38 -24.11
CA VAL A 432 -1.40 26.33 -25.57
C VAL A 432 -0.13 26.88 -26.24
N LEU A 433 0.24 26.28 -27.37
CA LEU A 433 1.38 26.67 -28.19
C LEU A 433 0.93 26.84 -29.65
N ASN A 434 1.31 27.93 -30.31
CA ASN A 434 1.07 28.10 -31.75
C ASN A 434 1.96 27.15 -32.58
N PRO A 435 1.58 26.83 -33.83
CA PRO A 435 2.44 26.07 -34.72
C PRO A 435 3.78 26.78 -34.95
N GLY A 436 4.89 26.11 -34.66
CA GLY A 436 6.25 26.67 -34.80
C GLY A 436 6.65 27.67 -33.72
N GLU A 437 5.84 27.89 -32.69
CA GLU A 437 6.22 28.71 -31.53
C GLU A 437 7.27 28.01 -30.68
N ASP A 438 8.33 28.75 -30.31
CA ASP A 438 9.43 28.25 -29.49
C ASP A 438 9.08 28.32 -28.00
N THR A 439 9.35 27.25 -27.25
CA THR A 439 9.15 27.21 -25.80
C THR A 439 10.25 27.96 -25.03
N LEU A 440 11.31 28.41 -25.72
CA LEU A 440 12.46 29.14 -25.18
C LEU A 440 13.19 28.37 -24.06
N GLY A 441 13.04 27.04 -24.04
CA GLY A 441 13.59 26.16 -23.00
C GLY A 441 12.80 26.15 -21.68
N TYR A 442 11.67 26.87 -21.57
CA TYR A 442 10.84 26.92 -20.36
C TYR A 442 9.74 25.85 -20.30
N GLY A 443 9.69 24.98 -21.30
CA GLY A 443 8.77 23.86 -21.40
C GLY A 443 9.04 23.00 -22.63
N THR A 444 8.22 21.97 -22.79
CA THR A 444 8.32 20.99 -23.87
C THR A 444 7.00 20.88 -24.61
N GLN A 445 7.06 20.82 -25.94
CA GLN A 445 5.90 20.46 -26.75
C GLN A 445 5.64 18.94 -26.66
N VAL A 446 4.87 18.51 -25.67
CA VAL A 446 4.57 17.08 -25.41
C VAL A 446 3.56 16.49 -26.40
N HIS A 447 2.75 17.35 -27.01
CA HIS A 447 1.86 17.02 -28.11
C HIS A 447 1.71 18.26 -29.01
N LYS A 448 1.29 18.08 -30.27
CA LYS A 448 1.11 19.20 -31.20
C LYS A 448 0.18 20.27 -30.59
N GLY A 449 0.71 21.48 -30.44
CA GLY A 449 0.03 22.64 -29.86
C GLY A 449 -0.05 22.67 -28.33
N VAL A 450 0.61 21.74 -27.63
CA VAL A 450 0.53 21.56 -26.17
C VAL A 450 1.91 21.75 -25.56
N ASN A 451 2.08 22.83 -24.79
CA ASN A 451 3.31 23.12 -24.06
C ASN A 451 3.14 22.75 -22.58
N ALA A 452 3.96 21.82 -22.10
CA ALA A 452 4.09 21.52 -20.68
C ALA A 452 5.29 22.28 -20.12
N HIS A 453 5.05 23.21 -19.20
CA HIS A 453 6.10 24.06 -18.64
C HIS A 453 6.98 23.29 -17.63
N ASN A 454 8.27 23.61 -17.59
CA ASN A 454 9.20 23.11 -16.57
C ASN A 454 8.70 23.49 -15.18
N HIS A 455 8.89 22.63 -14.19
CA HIS A 455 8.48 22.89 -12.81
C HIS A 455 9.27 22.03 -11.81
N GLN A 456 9.07 22.28 -10.52
CA GLN A 456 9.57 21.42 -9.44
C GLN A 456 8.39 20.90 -8.63
N HIS A 457 8.54 19.75 -7.99
CA HIS A 457 7.68 19.31 -6.90
C HIS A 457 8.54 19.26 -5.65
N ILE A 458 8.33 20.19 -4.71
CA ILE A 458 9.15 20.32 -3.51
C ILE A 458 8.28 20.13 -2.27
N PHE A 459 8.67 19.21 -1.39
CA PHE A 459 7.97 18.85 -0.18
C PHE A 459 8.75 19.27 1.06
N CYS A 460 8.04 19.55 2.16
CA CYS A 460 8.62 19.77 3.48
C CYS A 460 8.20 18.64 4.42
N LEU A 461 9.10 17.70 4.70
CA LEU A 461 8.94 16.70 5.75
C LEU A 461 9.22 17.34 7.11
N ARG A 462 8.24 17.29 8.02
CA ARG A 462 8.40 17.71 9.41
C ARG A 462 8.64 16.50 10.29
N ILE A 463 9.78 16.48 10.97
CA ILE A 463 10.15 15.45 11.94
C ILE A 463 10.28 16.09 13.30
N ASN A 464 9.42 15.72 14.24
CA ASN A 464 9.57 16.05 15.66
C ASN A 464 10.18 14.83 16.38
N PRO A 465 11.51 14.81 16.58
CA PRO A 465 12.17 13.64 17.11
C PRO A 465 11.96 13.42 18.61
N CYS A 466 12.12 12.15 18.98
CA CYS A 466 12.18 11.72 20.36
C CYS A 466 13.15 10.53 20.47
N VAL A 467 14.29 10.61 19.78
CA VAL A 467 15.22 9.48 19.61
C VAL A 467 15.75 9.07 20.98
N ASP A 468 15.26 7.94 21.51
CA ASP A 468 15.57 7.44 22.86
C ASP A 468 15.36 8.48 23.98
N GLY A 469 14.47 9.45 23.75
CA GLY A 469 14.15 10.56 24.65
C GLY A 469 13.99 11.90 23.92
N PRO A 470 13.40 12.92 24.59
CA PRO A 470 13.00 14.18 23.95
C PRO A 470 14.14 15.20 23.75
N LYS A 471 15.34 14.93 24.26
CA LYS A 471 16.49 15.83 24.13
C LYS A 471 17.39 15.34 23.01
N ASN A 472 17.26 15.95 21.84
CA ASN A 472 18.01 15.57 20.66
C ASN A 472 18.84 16.74 20.11
N THR A 473 19.85 16.40 19.31
CA THR A 473 20.70 17.32 18.55
C THR A 473 20.79 16.80 17.12
N VAL A 474 21.03 17.66 16.12
CA VAL A 474 21.27 17.23 14.73
C VAL A 474 22.73 17.42 14.37
N HIS A 475 23.33 16.39 13.78
CA HIS A 475 24.69 16.45 13.22
C HIS A 475 24.63 16.30 11.70
N MET A 476 25.21 17.22 10.95
CA MET A 476 25.51 17.02 9.54
C MET A 476 26.71 16.08 9.39
N VAL A 477 26.63 15.12 8.48
CA VAL A 477 27.65 14.09 8.31
C VAL A 477 28.10 14.03 6.85
N ASP A 478 29.38 14.34 6.64
CA ASP A 478 30.06 14.32 5.35
C ASP A 478 31.11 13.20 5.30
N ALA A 479 31.13 12.41 4.23
CA ALA A 479 32.28 11.54 3.94
C ALA A 479 33.43 12.39 3.40
N VAL A 480 34.59 12.35 4.05
CA VAL A 480 35.76 13.14 3.67
C VAL A 480 37.04 12.29 3.69
N PRO A 481 37.99 12.52 2.77
CA PRO A 481 39.33 11.95 2.88
C PRO A 481 40.05 12.49 4.13
N SER A 482 41.05 11.76 4.60
CA SER A 482 41.99 12.28 5.61
C SER A 482 42.76 13.46 5.05
N GLU A 483 42.94 14.51 5.85
CA GLU A 483 43.80 15.67 5.50
C GLU A 483 45.29 15.29 5.44
N ALA A 484 45.67 14.13 6.00
CA ALA A 484 47.05 13.66 5.96
C ALA A 484 47.45 13.25 4.53
N PRO A 485 48.59 13.74 4.01
CA PRO A 485 48.98 13.51 2.63
C PRO A 485 49.41 12.05 2.39
N VAL A 486 49.31 11.60 1.13
CA VAL A 486 49.85 10.31 0.70
C VAL A 486 51.34 10.23 1.02
N GLY A 487 51.79 9.11 1.55
CA GLY A 487 53.19 8.91 1.97
C GLY A 487 53.49 9.38 3.40
N SER A 488 52.56 10.09 4.06
CA SER A 488 52.71 10.43 5.48
C SER A 488 52.52 9.20 6.38
N ARG A 489 53.01 9.28 7.62
CA ARG A 489 52.78 8.22 8.63
C ARG A 489 51.30 7.93 8.84
N ASP A 490 50.46 8.95 8.81
CA ASP A 490 49.03 8.86 9.14
C ASP A 490 48.16 8.51 7.91
N ASN A 491 48.73 8.48 6.70
CA ASN A 491 48.03 8.09 5.48
C ASN A 491 49.00 7.58 4.39
N LEU A 492 49.82 6.58 4.72
CA LEU A 492 50.95 6.12 3.89
C LEU A 492 50.54 5.81 2.44
N TYR A 493 49.37 5.21 2.25
CA TYR A 493 48.87 4.79 0.94
C TYR A 493 47.69 5.63 0.42
N GLY A 494 47.34 6.75 1.09
CA GLY A 494 46.27 7.64 0.63
C GLY A 494 44.86 7.10 0.79
N ASN A 495 44.67 5.97 1.46
CA ASN A 495 43.37 5.28 1.55
C ASN A 495 42.49 5.74 2.73
N ALA A 496 43.00 6.60 3.63
CA ALA A 496 42.26 7.00 4.82
C ALA A 496 41.14 8.00 4.50
N PHE A 497 39.93 7.71 4.98
CA PHE A 497 38.75 8.59 4.94
C PHE A 497 37.91 8.38 6.20
N TYR A 498 37.04 9.33 6.53
CA TYR A 498 36.19 9.26 7.72
C TYR A 498 34.88 10.04 7.55
N ALA A 499 33.94 9.83 8.47
CA ALA A 499 32.70 10.58 8.54
C ALA A 499 32.90 11.82 9.44
N LYS A 500 33.08 12.99 8.82
CA LYS A 500 33.16 14.28 9.51
C LYS A 500 31.76 14.66 9.98
N ARG A 501 31.60 14.83 11.29
CA ARG A 501 30.34 15.21 11.94
C ARG A 501 30.41 16.65 12.39
N THR A 502 29.48 17.47 11.91
CA THR A 502 29.32 18.87 12.30
C THR A 502 28.03 18.97 13.12
N ARG A 503 28.15 19.27 14.40
CA ARG A 503 27.03 19.47 15.31
C ARG A 503 26.38 20.82 15.03
N PHE A 504 25.05 20.87 14.93
CA PHE A 504 24.32 22.14 14.89
C PHE A 504 23.99 22.60 16.29
N THR A 505 24.31 23.85 16.60
CA THR A 505 24.09 24.44 17.93
C THR A 505 22.99 25.50 17.92
N THR A 506 22.81 26.20 16.80
CA THR A 506 21.76 27.21 16.62
C THR A 506 20.89 26.98 15.37
N THR A 507 19.71 27.58 15.35
CA THR A 507 18.78 27.53 14.21
C THR A 507 19.41 28.01 12.89
N GLY A 508 20.30 29.01 12.95
CA GLY A 508 21.01 29.54 11.78
C GLY A 508 22.07 28.59 11.21
N GLU A 509 22.80 27.87 12.06
CA GLU A 509 23.78 26.85 11.61
C GLU A 509 23.11 25.65 10.94
N ALA A 510 21.86 25.38 11.28
CA ALA A 510 21.11 24.23 10.80
C ALA A 510 20.47 24.42 9.42
N ALA A 511 20.63 25.59 8.78
CA ALA A 511 20.24 25.83 7.39
C ALA A 511 21.30 25.25 6.44
N THR A 512 21.11 23.99 6.02
CA THR A 512 22.13 23.25 5.25
C THR A 512 21.55 22.53 4.05
N ASP A 513 22.39 22.39 3.02
CA ASP A 513 22.04 21.76 1.74
C ASP A 513 22.69 20.38 1.57
N TYR A 514 22.05 19.54 0.75
CA TYR A 514 22.63 18.28 0.33
C TYR A 514 23.89 18.50 -0.51
N ASN A 515 24.87 17.63 -0.32
CA ASN A 515 26.09 17.62 -1.13
C ASN A 515 26.33 16.19 -1.63
N GLY A 516 26.22 16.01 -2.95
CA GLY A 516 26.45 14.73 -3.62
C GLY A 516 27.90 14.26 -3.52
N ASP A 517 28.87 15.19 -3.53
CA ASP A 517 30.30 14.87 -3.51
C ASP A 517 30.74 14.21 -2.18
N THR A 518 30.10 14.60 -1.08
CA THR A 518 30.36 14.04 0.26
C THR A 518 29.32 13.00 0.67
N SER A 519 28.35 12.70 -0.20
CA SER A 519 27.19 11.85 0.11
C SER A 519 26.52 12.26 1.43
N ARG A 520 26.30 13.56 1.61
CA ARG A 520 25.88 14.17 2.88
C ARG A 520 24.62 13.50 3.47
N THR A 521 24.62 13.32 4.79
CA THR A 521 23.46 12.85 5.58
C THR A 521 23.33 13.68 6.85
N TRP A 522 22.21 13.53 7.57
CA TRP A 522 21.98 14.20 8.85
C TRP A 522 21.61 13.18 9.93
N ASP A 523 22.30 13.18 11.06
CA ASP A 523 22.02 12.30 12.20
C ASP A 523 21.23 13.08 13.25
N ILE A 524 20.03 12.61 13.59
CA ILE A 524 19.28 13.04 14.77
C ILE A 524 19.74 12.18 15.94
N VAL A 525 20.47 12.77 16.88
CA VAL A 525 21.18 12.05 17.96
C VAL A 525 20.59 12.37 19.33
N ASN A 526 20.70 11.41 20.26
CA ASN A 526 20.56 11.67 21.69
C ASN A 526 21.90 11.50 22.37
N GLU A 527 22.55 12.63 22.68
CA GLU A 527 23.90 12.66 23.24
C GLU A 527 23.94 12.19 24.70
N ASN A 528 22.79 12.07 25.37
CA ASN A 528 22.68 11.55 26.73
C ASN A 528 22.61 10.01 26.79
N ARG A 529 22.55 9.34 25.63
CA ARG A 529 22.47 7.88 25.51
C ARG A 529 23.53 7.39 24.53
N LEU A 530 24.52 6.68 25.05
CA LEU A 530 25.57 6.09 24.25
C LEU A 530 25.27 4.62 23.99
N ASN A 531 25.50 4.18 22.76
CA ASN A 531 25.54 2.77 22.42
C ASN A 531 26.71 2.09 23.14
N GLU A 532 26.45 0.97 23.79
CA GLU A 532 27.45 0.26 24.61
C GLU A 532 28.66 -0.25 23.82
N HIS A 533 28.48 -0.57 22.54
CA HIS A 533 29.55 -1.14 21.71
C HIS A 533 30.31 -0.09 20.92
N SER A 534 29.60 0.84 20.26
CA SER A 534 30.27 1.84 19.42
C SER A 534 30.77 3.06 20.21
N GLY A 535 30.27 3.26 21.43
CA GLY A 535 30.50 4.47 22.23
C GLY A 535 29.94 5.74 21.59
N LYS A 536 29.10 5.62 20.55
CA LYS A 536 28.47 6.75 19.86
C LYS A 536 27.08 7.02 20.44
N PRO A 537 26.61 8.28 20.39
CA PRO A 537 25.21 8.59 20.66
C PRO A 537 24.28 7.72 19.81
N VAL A 538 23.18 7.25 20.40
CA VAL A 538 22.09 6.61 19.65
C VAL A 538 21.50 7.61 18.65
N SER A 539 21.22 7.18 17.43
CA SER A 539 20.74 8.09 16.39
C SER A 539 19.82 7.47 15.36
N TYR A 540 19.07 8.33 14.69
CA TYR A 540 18.43 8.06 13.41
C TYR A 540 19.04 8.95 12.34
N LYS A 541 19.55 8.34 11.27
CA LYS A 541 20.20 9.00 10.14
C LYS A 541 19.19 9.24 9.03
N LEU A 542 18.99 10.50 8.65
CA LEU A 542 18.32 10.92 7.42
C LEU A 542 19.27 10.70 6.23
N VAL A 543 18.87 9.82 5.33
CA VAL A 543 19.49 9.56 4.02
C VAL A 543 18.50 10.00 2.94
N SER A 544 18.79 11.12 2.31
CA SER A 544 17.94 11.71 1.25
C SER A 544 18.82 12.19 0.11
N ARG A 545 18.42 11.90 -1.13
CA ARG A 545 19.20 12.18 -2.34
C ARG A 545 18.41 13.00 -3.37
N ASP A 546 17.10 12.86 -3.39
CA ASP A 546 16.19 13.64 -4.22
C ASP A 546 15.97 15.02 -3.58
N VAL A 547 17.01 15.85 -3.62
CA VAL A 547 17.08 17.13 -2.90
C VAL A 547 17.44 18.26 -3.88
N PRO A 548 16.51 18.67 -4.75
CA PRO A 548 16.76 19.76 -5.69
C PRO A 548 16.84 21.08 -4.92
N ARG A 549 17.73 21.96 -5.40
CA ARG A 549 17.69 23.37 -4.97
C ARG A 549 16.42 24.03 -5.49
N LEU A 550 15.85 24.96 -4.72
CA LEU A 550 14.80 25.85 -5.21
C LEU A 550 15.32 26.71 -6.38
N MET A 551 14.74 26.51 -7.56
CA MET A 551 15.17 27.16 -8.80
C MET A 551 14.75 28.64 -8.92
N PRO A 552 13.55 29.05 -8.43
CA PRO A 552 13.21 30.47 -8.33
C PRO A 552 14.25 31.27 -7.55
N LYS A 553 14.68 32.39 -8.14
CA LYS A 553 15.76 33.23 -7.59
C LYS A 553 15.38 33.84 -6.24
N GLU A 554 16.40 34.15 -5.45
CA GLU A 554 16.26 34.99 -4.26
C GLU A 554 15.51 36.29 -4.58
N GLY A 555 14.58 36.66 -3.70
CA GLY A 555 13.70 37.82 -3.88
C GLY A 555 12.51 37.60 -4.82
N SER A 556 12.41 36.46 -5.52
CA SER A 556 11.22 36.11 -6.29
C SER A 556 10.01 35.84 -5.39
N LEU A 557 8.80 35.89 -5.97
CA LEU A 557 7.56 35.59 -5.25
C LEU A 557 7.58 34.20 -4.61
N VAL A 558 8.01 33.17 -5.36
CA VAL A 558 8.15 31.81 -4.81
C VAL A 558 9.17 31.79 -3.68
N TRP A 559 10.34 32.41 -3.87
CA TRP A 559 11.37 32.44 -2.83
C TRP A 559 10.87 33.06 -1.52
N LYS A 560 10.09 34.13 -1.59
CA LYS A 560 9.50 34.80 -0.42
C LYS A 560 8.48 33.91 0.28
N ARG A 561 7.57 33.27 -0.46
CA ARG A 561 6.49 32.42 0.08
C ARG A 561 6.98 31.06 0.58
N ALA A 562 7.91 30.42 -0.13
CA ALA A 562 8.41 29.07 0.14
C ALA A 562 9.74 29.11 0.92
N ALA A 563 9.76 29.79 2.07
CA ALA A 563 10.95 29.90 2.89
C ALA A 563 11.57 28.55 3.26
N PHE A 564 10.73 27.55 3.51
CA PHE A 564 11.15 26.19 3.84
C PHE A 564 11.98 25.53 2.75
N ALA A 565 11.76 25.88 1.49
CA ALA A 565 12.41 25.25 0.35
C ALA A 565 13.81 25.81 0.05
N ARG A 566 14.26 26.83 0.79
CA ARG A 566 15.53 27.53 0.52
C ARG A 566 16.77 26.68 0.84
N HIS A 567 16.63 25.73 1.76
CA HIS A 567 17.66 24.77 2.13
C HIS A 567 17.09 23.36 2.31
N ALA A 568 17.94 22.34 2.13
CA ALA A 568 17.56 20.94 2.31
C ALA A 568 17.14 20.60 3.74
N VAL A 569 17.78 21.19 4.75
CA VAL A 569 17.46 20.98 6.16
C VAL A 569 17.41 22.33 6.86
N HIS A 570 16.43 22.47 7.74
CA HIS A 570 16.40 23.45 8.83
C HIS A 570 16.11 22.72 10.14
N VAL A 571 16.53 23.30 11.27
CA VAL A 571 16.17 22.79 12.59
C VAL A 571 15.72 23.96 13.45
N THR A 572 14.56 23.83 14.08
CA THR A 572 14.03 24.79 15.05
C THR A 572 13.92 24.15 16.42
N LYS A 573 13.88 24.97 17.47
CA LYS A 573 13.43 24.49 18.77
C LYS A 573 11.94 24.19 18.70
N TYR A 574 11.50 23.13 19.38
CA TYR A 574 10.09 22.78 19.40
C TYR A 574 9.22 23.84 20.07
N ALA A 575 8.08 24.15 19.44
CA ALA A 575 6.94 24.82 20.05
C ALA A 575 5.63 24.22 19.50
N ASP A 576 4.58 24.19 20.32
CA ASP A 576 3.33 23.47 20.03
C ASP A 576 2.66 23.92 18.72
N ASP A 577 2.60 25.22 18.48
CA ASP A 577 1.86 25.79 17.34
C ASP A 577 2.73 25.91 16.05
N GLN A 578 3.96 25.37 16.05
CA GLN A 578 4.84 25.36 14.87
C GLN A 578 4.60 24.12 14.00
N LEU A 579 3.57 24.19 13.15
CA LEU A 579 3.18 23.13 12.22
C LEU A 579 3.43 23.50 10.75
N TRP A 580 3.03 24.72 10.35
CA TRP A 580 2.93 25.14 8.94
C TRP A 580 4.13 26.00 8.49
N PRO A 581 5.12 25.43 7.77
CA PRO A 581 6.38 26.11 7.51
C PRO A 581 6.27 27.26 6.49
N ALA A 582 5.13 27.38 5.78
CA ALA A 582 4.76 28.53 4.94
C ALA A 582 3.72 29.47 5.60
N GLY A 583 3.37 29.24 6.88
CA GLY A 583 2.35 30.00 7.61
C GLY A 583 0.97 29.35 7.63
N ASN A 584 0.10 29.85 8.52
CA ASN A 584 -1.25 29.32 8.74
C ASN A 584 -2.14 29.49 7.49
N HIS A 585 -2.13 30.69 6.90
CA HIS A 585 -2.97 31.07 5.77
C HIS A 585 -2.10 31.40 4.55
N VAL A 586 -1.92 30.41 3.65
CA VAL A 586 -0.93 30.50 2.56
C VAL A 586 -1.46 31.21 1.32
N ALA A 587 -2.76 31.05 1.03
CA ALA A 587 -3.37 31.61 -0.17
C ALA A 587 -3.20 33.14 -0.20
N GLN A 588 -2.84 33.69 -1.36
CA GLN A 588 -2.65 35.13 -1.58
C GLN A 588 -1.54 35.81 -0.79
N SER A 589 -0.75 35.06 0.00
CA SER A 589 0.39 35.63 0.72
C SER A 589 1.43 36.19 -0.27
N SER A 590 1.95 37.38 0.01
CA SER A 590 3.09 37.96 -0.72
C SER A 590 4.43 37.30 -0.36
N GLY A 591 4.43 36.53 0.75
CA GLY A 591 5.64 36.10 1.47
C GLY A 591 6.26 37.21 2.32
N GLU A 592 5.62 38.38 2.45
CA GLU A 592 6.06 39.53 3.24
C GLU A 592 4.91 40.07 4.12
N PRO A 593 5.07 40.08 5.47
CA PRO A 593 6.23 39.58 6.21
C PRO A 593 6.41 38.06 6.03
N SER A 594 7.63 37.58 6.26
CA SER A 594 7.88 36.13 6.21
C SER A 594 7.14 35.46 7.37
N ARG A 595 6.46 34.34 7.08
CA ARG A 595 5.69 33.55 8.03
C ARG A 595 6.24 32.13 8.11
N GLY A 596 5.93 31.42 9.19
CA GLY A 596 6.30 30.02 9.35
C GLY A 596 7.79 29.85 9.61
N LEU A 597 8.48 29.04 8.80
CA LEU A 597 9.83 28.57 9.15
C LEU A 597 10.86 29.70 9.31
N SER A 598 10.85 30.70 8.43
CA SER A 598 11.75 31.87 8.58
C SER A 598 11.44 32.70 9.82
N GLU A 599 10.16 32.79 10.22
CA GLU A 599 9.76 33.48 11.45
C GLU A 599 10.27 32.73 12.69
N TRP A 600 10.20 31.39 12.67
CA TRP A 600 10.65 30.55 13.79
C TRP A 600 12.17 30.44 13.90
N ILE A 601 12.91 30.54 12.80
CA ILE A 601 14.38 30.62 12.82
C ILE A 601 14.84 31.93 13.46
N GLY A 602 14.07 33.01 13.26
CA GLY A 602 14.38 34.33 13.80
C GLY A 602 15.70 34.88 13.27
N ASP A 603 16.56 35.35 14.18
CA ASP A 603 17.90 35.83 13.85
C ASP A 603 18.95 34.70 13.72
N GLY A 604 18.53 33.45 13.86
CA GLY A 604 19.41 32.28 13.75
C GLY A 604 20.19 31.94 15.02
N THR A 605 19.93 32.61 16.14
CA THR A 605 20.71 32.43 17.39
C THR A 605 20.07 31.49 18.41
N GLU A 606 18.82 31.07 18.21
CA GLU A 606 18.14 30.18 19.14
C GLU A 606 18.85 28.81 19.22
N SER A 607 19.10 28.35 20.45
CA SER A 607 19.78 27.08 20.67
C SER A 607 18.89 25.88 20.39
N ILE A 608 19.45 24.92 19.65
CA ILE A 608 18.82 23.65 19.24
C ILE A 608 19.64 22.43 19.70
N GLU A 609 20.54 22.64 20.66
CA GLU A 609 21.41 21.59 21.17
C GLU A 609 20.79 20.89 22.38
N ASN A 610 20.75 19.55 22.35
CA ASN A 610 20.34 18.70 23.47
C ASN A 610 18.99 19.13 24.10
N THR A 611 18.04 19.48 23.22
CA THR A 611 16.72 20.02 23.57
C THR A 611 15.64 19.37 22.72
N ASP A 612 14.38 19.72 22.98
CA ASP A 612 13.28 19.38 22.09
C ASP A 612 13.37 20.23 20.82
N ILE A 613 13.46 19.56 19.67
CA ILE A 613 13.71 20.17 18.36
C ILE A 613 12.69 19.70 17.33
N VAL A 614 12.64 20.38 16.19
CA VAL A 614 11.95 19.91 14.99
C VAL A 614 12.92 20.03 13.81
N LEU A 615 13.09 18.95 13.06
CA LEU A 615 13.83 18.93 11.80
C LEU A 615 12.84 19.10 10.64
N TRP A 616 13.12 20.06 9.78
CA TRP A 616 12.34 20.38 8.58
C TRP A 616 13.20 20.03 7.37
N HIS A 617 12.81 18.98 6.64
CA HIS A 617 13.57 18.48 5.49
C HIS A 617 12.85 18.79 4.19
N THR A 618 13.53 19.51 3.30
CA THR A 618 13.09 19.81 1.95
C THR A 618 13.66 18.79 0.98
N PHE A 619 12.79 18.17 0.19
CA PHE A 619 13.13 17.17 -0.81
C PHE A 619 12.13 17.22 -1.97
N GLY A 620 12.42 16.57 -3.09
CA GLY A 620 11.57 16.65 -4.27
C GLY A 620 12.29 16.36 -5.58
N ILE A 621 11.73 16.85 -6.68
CA ILE A 621 12.34 16.75 -8.02
C ILE A 621 12.23 18.06 -8.81
N THR A 622 13.05 18.16 -9.85
CA THR A 622 12.89 19.15 -10.93
C THR A 622 12.43 18.41 -12.18
N HIS A 623 11.21 18.68 -12.63
CA HIS A 623 10.59 18.02 -13.77
C HIS A 623 10.76 18.85 -15.04
N PHE A 624 11.39 18.25 -16.04
CA PHE A 624 11.43 18.73 -17.42
C PHE A 624 10.53 17.80 -18.24
N PRO A 625 9.28 18.21 -18.53
CA PRO A 625 8.31 17.32 -19.16
C PRO A 625 8.78 16.75 -20.50
N SER A 626 8.33 15.54 -20.80
CA SER A 626 8.61 14.80 -22.03
C SER A 626 7.31 14.27 -22.67
N PRO A 627 7.30 13.91 -23.97
CA PRO A 627 6.14 13.28 -24.58
C PRO A 627 5.67 12.00 -23.88
N GLU A 628 6.58 11.25 -23.27
CA GLU A 628 6.30 10.03 -22.50
C GLU A 628 5.40 10.29 -21.28
N ASP A 629 5.37 11.53 -20.79
CA ASP A 629 4.54 11.96 -19.66
C ASP A 629 3.10 12.31 -20.08
N PHE A 630 2.77 12.23 -21.38
CA PHE A 630 1.49 12.67 -21.94
C PHE A 630 0.82 11.55 -22.77
N PRO A 631 -0.50 11.33 -22.67
CA PRO A 631 -1.53 12.14 -22.01
C PRO A 631 -1.69 11.91 -20.50
N VAL A 632 -1.03 10.88 -19.94
CA VAL A 632 -0.98 10.57 -18.50
C VAL A 632 0.44 10.11 -18.18
N MET A 633 1.00 10.67 -17.12
CA MET A 633 2.38 10.49 -16.68
C MET A 633 2.55 9.16 -15.94
N PRO A 634 3.51 8.32 -16.35
CA PRO A 634 3.95 7.18 -15.54
C PRO A 634 4.39 7.63 -14.14
N ALA A 635 4.25 6.76 -13.14
CA ALA A 635 4.61 7.11 -11.77
C ALA A 635 6.12 7.42 -11.62
N GLU A 636 6.45 8.62 -11.15
CA GLU A 636 7.82 9.03 -10.82
C GLU A 636 8.03 8.98 -9.29
N PRO A 637 8.94 8.13 -8.78
CA PRO A 637 9.12 7.93 -7.34
C PRO A 637 10.10 8.94 -6.72
N ILE A 638 9.86 9.30 -5.47
CA ILE A 638 10.72 10.16 -4.63
C ILE A 638 10.80 9.52 -3.25
N THR A 639 12.00 9.18 -2.78
CA THR A 639 12.14 8.45 -1.52
C THR A 639 13.31 8.92 -0.67
N LEU A 640 13.16 8.75 0.65
CA LEU A 640 14.20 9.00 1.64
C LEU A 640 14.12 7.98 2.77
N LEU A 641 15.20 7.82 3.52
CA LEU A 641 15.29 6.87 4.62
C LEU A 641 15.66 7.54 5.93
N LEU A 642 15.03 7.11 7.02
CA LEU A 642 15.44 7.39 8.40
C LEU A 642 15.88 6.08 9.02
N ARG A 643 17.20 5.89 9.11
CA ARG A 643 17.82 4.61 9.49
C ARG A 643 18.37 4.65 10.91
N PRO A 644 18.12 3.63 11.75
CA PRO A 644 18.73 3.54 13.06
C PRO A 644 20.25 3.35 12.92
N ARG A 645 21.05 4.23 13.52
CA ARG A 645 22.51 4.13 13.57
C ARG A 645 22.94 4.22 15.03
N HIS A 646 23.65 3.19 15.50
CA HIS A 646 24.02 3.07 16.91
C HIS A 646 22.80 3.04 17.87
N PHE A 647 21.56 3.01 17.36
CA PHE A 647 20.37 2.92 18.18
C PHE A 647 20.30 1.56 18.87
N PHE A 648 20.41 0.48 18.10
CA PHE A 648 20.47 -0.89 18.59
C PHE A 648 21.92 -1.35 18.86
N SER A 649 22.09 -2.31 19.76
CA SER A 649 23.40 -2.93 20.04
C SER A 649 23.87 -3.88 18.93
N SER A 650 22.94 -4.44 18.16
CA SER A 650 23.22 -5.32 17.03
C SER A 650 22.09 -5.20 15.99
N ASN A 651 22.13 -6.01 14.93
CA ASN A 651 21.02 -6.06 13.97
C ASN A 651 19.70 -6.38 14.71
N PRO A 652 18.66 -5.53 14.66
CA PRO A 652 17.43 -5.73 15.43
C PRO A 652 16.55 -6.88 14.91
N VAL A 653 16.89 -7.49 13.77
CA VAL A 653 16.06 -8.51 13.10
C VAL A 653 16.58 -9.94 13.27
N MET A 654 17.52 -10.14 14.20
CA MET A 654 18.12 -11.48 14.42
C MET A 654 17.13 -12.50 14.99
N ASP A 655 15.96 -12.05 15.46
CA ASP A 655 14.85 -12.85 15.95
C ASP A 655 13.76 -13.11 14.90
N VAL A 656 13.87 -12.51 13.70
CA VAL A 656 12.98 -12.83 12.59
C VAL A 656 13.33 -14.24 12.08
N PRO A 657 12.38 -15.20 12.10
CA PRO A 657 12.66 -16.56 11.65
C PRO A 657 13.22 -16.58 10.21
N PRO A 658 14.34 -17.27 9.96
CA PRO A 658 14.87 -17.38 8.61
C PRO A 658 13.91 -18.16 7.72
N SER A 659 13.90 -17.89 6.42
CA SER A 659 13.19 -18.75 5.47
C SER A 659 13.93 -20.08 5.28
N TYR A 660 15.26 -20.03 5.32
CA TYR A 660 16.12 -21.21 5.26
C TYR A 660 17.36 -20.98 6.12
N SER A 661 17.77 -21.99 6.89
CA SER A 661 19.04 -22.00 7.62
C SER A 661 19.61 -23.42 7.76
N ILE A 662 20.90 -23.55 7.50
CA ILE A 662 21.69 -24.74 7.82
C ILE A 662 23.04 -24.31 8.35
N THR A 663 23.39 -24.79 9.54
CA THR A 663 24.65 -24.49 10.23
C THR A 663 25.79 -25.40 9.76
N PRO A 664 27.06 -25.01 9.95
CA PRO A 664 28.22 -25.87 9.66
C PRO A 664 28.14 -27.27 10.27
N SER A 665 27.66 -27.40 11.51
CA SER A 665 27.50 -28.70 12.19
C SER A 665 26.39 -29.56 11.59
N GLU A 666 25.30 -28.93 11.12
CA GLU A 666 24.20 -29.63 10.45
C GLU A 666 24.65 -30.13 9.07
N VAL A 667 25.38 -29.31 8.31
CA VAL A 667 26.05 -29.73 7.07
C VAL A 667 26.98 -30.91 7.35
N ALA A 668 27.87 -30.80 8.33
CA ALA A 668 28.85 -31.84 8.65
C ALA A 668 28.21 -33.16 9.10
N SER A 669 27.08 -33.10 9.80
CA SER A 669 26.36 -34.29 10.28
C SER A 669 25.40 -34.89 9.24
N GLY A 670 25.16 -34.20 8.11
CA GLY A 670 24.17 -34.60 7.10
C GLY A 670 22.74 -34.62 7.62
N LYS A 671 22.45 -33.94 8.74
CA LYS A 671 21.15 -33.95 9.42
C LYS A 671 20.65 -32.53 9.66
N GLY A 672 19.39 -32.30 9.25
CA GLY A 672 18.60 -31.14 9.63
C GLY A 672 18.96 -29.86 8.88
N SER A 673 17.92 -29.13 8.49
CA SER A 673 17.97 -27.72 8.15
C SER A 673 16.68 -27.10 8.68
N PHE A 674 16.72 -25.84 9.09
CA PHE A 674 15.51 -25.06 9.21
C PHE A 674 15.08 -24.67 7.80
N ASP A 675 13.93 -25.16 7.37
CA ASP A 675 13.41 -24.87 6.04
C ASP A 675 11.91 -24.60 6.12
N ALA A 676 11.59 -23.32 6.15
CA ALA A 676 10.25 -22.78 6.04
C ALA A 676 10.06 -22.11 4.67
N THR A 677 10.84 -22.54 3.66
CA THR A 677 10.54 -22.13 2.28
C THR A 677 9.14 -22.60 1.91
N ASP A 678 8.48 -21.86 1.03
CA ASP A 678 7.13 -22.15 0.61
C ASP A 678 7.13 -23.48 -0.18
N ARG A 679 6.92 -24.60 0.52
CA ARG A 679 7.05 -25.97 -0.02
C ARG A 679 5.86 -26.37 -0.89
N VAL A 680 4.82 -25.54 -0.98
CA VAL A 680 3.64 -25.78 -1.81
C VAL A 680 3.57 -24.71 -2.91
N ARG A 681 3.99 -25.07 -4.12
CA ARG A 681 3.69 -24.25 -5.29
C ARG A 681 2.25 -24.53 -5.73
N ARG A 682 1.37 -23.54 -5.56
CA ARG A 682 0.01 -23.62 -6.08
C ARG A 682 0.01 -23.39 -7.59
N GLY A 683 -0.39 -24.41 -8.36
CA GLY A 683 -0.62 -24.31 -9.79
C GLY A 683 -1.88 -23.50 -10.13
N THR A 684 -2.13 -23.27 -11.43
CA THR A 684 -3.34 -22.55 -11.88
C THR A 684 -4.61 -23.42 -11.91
N THR A 685 -4.47 -24.72 -11.66
CA THR A 685 -5.55 -25.73 -11.65
C THR A 685 -5.70 -26.37 -10.27
N ASP A 686 -6.86 -27.00 -10.02
CA ASP A 686 -7.14 -27.72 -8.76
C ASP A 686 -6.56 -29.17 -8.73
N ASN A 687 -5.84 -29.57 -9.79
CA ASN A 687 -5.17 -30.87 -9.93
C ASN A 687 -3.80 -30.89 -9.23
N TYR A 688 -3.51 -31.97 -8.53
CA TYR A 688 -2.19 -32.23 -7.96
C TYR A 688 -1.31 -33.05 -8.92
N ALA A 689 -0.05 -32.64 -9.05
CA ALA A 689 1.02 -33.47 -9.57
C ALA A 689 2.02 -33.73 -8.44
N TYR A 690 2.47 -34.98 -8.28
CA TYR A 690 3.34 -35.38 -7.17
C TYR A 690 4.71 -35.81 -7.66
N LEU A 691 5.76 -35.10 -7.25
CA LEU A 691 7.13 -35.56 -7.41
C LEU A 691 7.53 -36.34 -6.15
N VAL A 692 7.74 -37.66 -6.30
CA VAL A 692 8.19 -38.53 -5.20
C VAL A 692 9.66 -38.84 -5.41
N VAL A 693 10.48 -38.51 -4.41
CA VAL A 693 11.94 -38.66 -4.47
C VAL A 693 12.41 -39.58 -3.35
N ASP A 694 13.14 -40.63 -3.71
CA ASP A 694 13.90 -41.42 -2.73
C ASP A 694 15.14 -40.63 -2.32
N GLN A 695 15.19 -40.20 -1.06
CA GLN A 695 16.23 -39.27 -0.60
C GLN A 695 17.65 -39.85 -0.69
N GLN A 696 17.80 -41.18 -0.59
CA GLN A 696 19.10 -41.85 -0.58
C GLN A 696 19.67 -42.03 -1.99
N SER A 697 18.86 -42.59 -2.91
CA SER A 697 19.28 -42.83 -4.30
C SER A 697 19.14 -41.62 -5.20
N LYS A 698 18.34 -40.61 -4.79
CA LYS A 698 17.92 -39.46 -5.59
C LYS A 698 17.07 -39.83 -6.81
N ASN A 699 16.64 -41.09 -6.94
CA ASN A 699 15.69 -41.48 -7.97
C ASN A 699 14.31 -40.90 -7.64
N ALA A 700 13.60 -40.46 -8.66
CA ALA A 700 12.26 -39.92 -8.53
C ALA A 700 11.28 -40.47 -9.56
N VAL A 701 10.01 -40.49 -9.17
CA VAL A 701 8.89 -40.61 -10.11
C VAL A 701 8.01 -39.39 -10.01
N ILE A 702 7.36 -39.04 -11.11
CA ILE A 702 6.34 -38.00 -11.12
C ILE A 702 4.98 -38.59 -11.42
N ILE A 703 3.98 -38.23 -10.62
CA ILE A 703 2.62 -38.76 -10.70
C ILE A 703 1.70 -37.68 -11.27
N ASP A 704 0.93 -38.05 -12.30
CA ASP A 704 -0.07 -37.21 -12.97
C ASP A 704 0.42 -35.80 -13.38
N PRO A 705 1.50 -35.67 -14.19
CA PRO A 705 2.07 -34.38 -14.58
C PRO A 705 1.27 -33.69 -15.69
N ALA A 706 -0.03 -33.46 -15.48
CA ALA A 706 -0.95 -33.00 -16.52
C ALA A 706 -0.69 -31.59 -17.06
N ASN A 707 0.03 -30.74 -16.30
CA ASN A 707 0.41 -29.38 -16.70
C ASN A 707 1.95 -29.23 -16.76
N PRO A 708 2.57 -29.60 -17.89
CA PRO A 708 4.02 -29.66 -18.03
C PRO A 708 4.71 -28.32 -17.82
N LEU A 709 4.09 -27.19 -18.19
CA LEU A 709 4.71 -25.88 -18.02
C LEU A 709 4.96 -25.54 -16.54
N GLU A 710 4.02 -25.87 -15.66
CA GLU A 710 4.13 -25.62 -14.22
C GLU A 710 5.01 -26.68 -13.55
N VAL A 711 4.81 -27.93 -13.93
CA VAL A 711 5.56 -29.09 -13.43
C VAL A 711 7.04 -28.99 -13.76
N MET A 712 7.39 -28.58 -15.00
CA MET A 712 8.78 -28.48 -15.45
C MET A 712 9.61 -27.49 -14.62
N VAL A 713 9.00 -26.46 -14.04
CA VAL A 713 9.75 -25.53 -13.18
C VAL A 713 10.19 -26.24 -11.90
N VAL A 714 9.29 -26.97 -11.25
CA VAL A 714 9.58 -27.73 -10.03
C VAL A 714 10.55 -28.87 -10.32
N LEU A 715 10.31 -29.59 -11.41
CA LEU A 715 11.13 -30.73 -11.82
C LEU A 715 12.56 -30.30 -12.21
N ASN A 716 12.72 -29.23 -12.98
CA ASN A 716 14.05 -28.71 -13.32
C ASN A 716 14.80 -28.20 -12.08
N ASP A 717 14.11 -27.55 -11.14
CA ASP A 717 14.71 -27.15 -9.87
C ASP A 717 15.23 -28.38 -9.10
N ALA A 718 14.42 -29.43 -8.98
CA ALA A 718 14.81 -30.67 -8.31
C ALA A 718 15.99 -31.37 -9.02
N ILE A 719 15.97 -31.46 -10.35
CA ILE A 719 17.05 -32.08 -11.13
C ILE A 719 18.36 -31.28 -10.99
N GLN A 720 18.30 -29.96 -11.18
CA GLN A 720 19.51 -29.12 -11.26
C GLN A 720 20.11 -28.81 -9.89
N LYS A 721 19.27 -28.59 -8.87
CA LYS A 721 19.72 -28.12 -7.55
C LYS A 721 19.86 -29.26 -6.55
N GLU A 722 18.97 -30.25 -6.62
CA GLU A 722 18.91 -31.34 -5.63
C GLU A 722 19.50 -32.66 -6.15
N GLY A 723 19.95 -32.68 -7.41
CA GLY A 723 20.56 -33.84 -8.07
C GLY A 723 19.58 -34.98 -8.31
N VAL A 724 18.29 -34.68 -8.43
CA VAL A 724 17.25 -35.70 -8.64
C VAL A 724 17.36 -36.31 -10.04
N THR A 725 17.24 -37.64 -10.11
CA THR A 725 17.13 -38.40 -11.36
C THR A 725 15.69 -38.88 -11.53
N LEU A 726 14.95 -38.28 -12.46
CA LEU A 726 13.60 -38.74 -12.80
C LEU A 726 13.71 -40.05 -13.61
N ILE A 727 13.08 -41.12 -13.14
CA ILE A 727 13.16 -42.46 -13.75
C ILE A 727 11.86 -42.91 -14.43
N ALA A 728 10.70 -42.38 -14.02
CA ALA A 728 9.42 -42.71 -14.63
C ALA A 728 8.33 -41.66 -14.36
N ILE A 729 7.32 -41.66 -15.23
CA ILE A 729 6.02 -41.02 -15.02
C ILE A 729 5.02 -42.10 -14.59
N LEU A 730 4.27 -41.87 -13.52
CA LEU A 730 3.15 -42.72 -13.13
C LEU A 730 1.84 -41.99 -13.43
N ASN A 731 0.92 -42.63 -14.12
CA ASN A 731 -0.43 -42.09 -14.30
C ASN A 731 -1.44 -42.91 -13.54
N THR A 732 -2.27 -42.22 -12.77
CA THR A 732 -3.37 -42.86 -12.05
C THR A 732 -4.47 -43.28 -13.01
N HIS A 733 -4.77 -42.48 -14.04
CA HIS A 733 -5.75 -42.81 -15.09
C HIS A 733 -5.62 -41.91 -16.32
N HIS A 734 -6.37 -42.21 -17.39
CA HIS A 734 -6.19 -41.60 -18.71
C HIS A 734 -6.76 -40.20 -18.91
N HIS A 735 -7.52 -39.63 -17.96
CA HIS A 735 -8.09 -38.29 -18.16
C HIS A 735 -6.98 -37.26 -18.43
N TRP A 736 -7.31 -36.28 -19.27
CA TRP A 736 -6.32 -35.33 -19.80
C TRP A 736 -5.65 -34.51 -18.68
N ASP A 737 -6.39 -34.19 -17.63
CA ASP A 737 -5.96 -33.43 -16.47
C ASP A 737 -5.17 -34.27 -15.45
N HIS A 738 -4.83 -35.51 -15.82
CA HIS A 738 -3.86 -36.36 -15.12
C HIS A 738 -2.72 -36.81 -16.05
N ALA A 739 -3.05 -37.36 -17.22
CA ALA A 739 -2.08 -37.97 -18.13
C ALA A 739 -1.81 -37.17 -19.42
N GLY A 740 -2.53 -36.07 -19.65
CA GLY A 740 -2.44 -35.28 -20.89
C GLY A 740 -1.08 -34.58 -21.07
N GLY A 741 -0.36 -34.32 -19.98
CA GLY A 741 0.94 -33.65 -20.01
C GLY A 741 2.13 -34.55 -20.34
N ASN A 742 1.96 -35.87 -20.45
CA ASN A 742 3.06 -36.82 -20.60
C ASN A 742 3.96 -36.52 -21.81
N ALA A 743 3.36 -36.26 -22.97
CA ALA A 743 4.11 -36.05 -24.22
C ALA A 743 4.98 -34.79 -24.15
N ASP A 744 4.40 -33.68 -23.68
CA ASP A 744 5.07 -32.40 -23.57
C ASP A 744 6.14 -32.39 -22.46
N LEU A 745 5.90 -33.10 -21.34
CA LEU A 745 6.90 -33.27 -20.29
C LEU A 745 8.12 -34.03 -20.79
N ILE A 746 7.90 -35.15 -21.51
CA ILE A 746 8.98 -35.95 -22.10
C ILE A 746 9.75 -35.11 -23.14
N ALA A 747 9.03 -34.39 -24.00
CA ALA A 747 9.65 -33.52 -25.00
C ALA A 747 10.53 -32.43 -24.36
N GLY A 748 10.06 -31.82 -23.26
CA GLY A 748 10.78 -30.77 -22.55
C GLY A 748 12.05 -31.22 -21.82
N LEU A 749 12.25 -32.53 -21.62
CA LEU A 749 13.42 -33.07 -20.90
C LEU A 749 14.58 -33.48 -21.82
N GLU A 750 14.41 -33.40 -23.15
CA GLU A 750 15.36 -33.54 -24.29
C GLU A 750 16.45 -34.66 -24.26
N LYS A 751 16.62 -35.43 -23.17
CA LYS A 751 17.74 -36.37 -22.95
C LYS A 751 17.40 -37.60 -22.10
N LEU A 752 16.15 -37.74 -21.64
CA LEU A 752 15.71 -38.86 -20.80
C LEU A 752 14.66 -39.69 -21.54
N GLU A 753 14.98 -40.95 -21.82
CA GLU A 753 13.94 -41.94 -22.14
C GLU A 753 13.23 -42.29 -20.84
N LEU A 754 12.04 -41.72 -20.65
CA LEU A 754 11.21 -41.96 -19.47
C LEU A 754 10.16 -43.01 -19.77
N ASP A 755 10.08 -44.01 -18.90
CA ASP A 755 8.95 -44.91 -18.89
C ASP A 755 7.70 -44.22 -18.36
N VAL A 756 6.55 -44.52 -18.99
CA VAL A 756 5.23 -44.08 -18.55
C VAL A 756 4.48 -45.32 -18.09
N LEU A 757 4.20 -45.39 -16.80
CA LEU A 757 3.55 -46.53 -16.13
C LEU A 757 2.12 -46.15 -15.77
N GLY A 758 1.15 -46.95 -16.20
CA GLY A 758 -0.26 -46.69 -15.91
C GLY A 758 -1.20 -47.65 -16.61
N GLY A 759 -2.45 -47.21 -16.77
CA GLY A 759 -3.48 -47.90 -17.53
C GLY A 759 -3.22 -47.90 -19.04
N GLU A 760 -3.85 -48.83 -19.77
CA GLU A 760 -3.70 -49.00 -21.22
C GLU A 760 -4.09 -47.73 -22.02
N GLN A 761 -5.00 -46.91 -21.48
CA GLN A 761 -5.51 -45.72 -22.17
C GLN A 761 -4.68 -44.46 -21.87
N CYS A 762 -3.71 -44.52 -20.95
CA CYS A 762 -2.85 -43.38 -20.64
C CYS A 762 -1.98 -42.99 -21.85
N PRO A 763 -1.97 -41.71 -22.27
CA PRO A 763 -1.11 -41.24 -23.34
C PRO A 763 0.35 -41.58 -23.09
N ARG A 764 1.04 -42.11 -24.12
CA ARG A 764 2.48 -42.46 -24.09
C ARG A 764 2.84 -43.60 -23.12
N VAL A 765 1.89 -44.37 -22.60
CA VAL A 765 2.17 -45.53 -21.73
C VAL A 765 3.18 -46.49 -22.38
N THR A 766 4.28 -46.78 -21.68
CA THR A 766 5.32 -47.73 -22.11
C THR A 766 5.23 -49.04 -21.35
N ARG A 767 4.65 -49.03 -20.14
CA ARG A 767 4.38 -50.21 -19.33
C ARG A 767 2.97 -50.16 -18.73
N ILE A 768 2.12 -51.06 -19.22
CA ILE A 768 0.78 -51.28 -18.68
C ILE A 768 0.92 -52.06 -17.36
N LEU A 769 0.26 -51.58 -16.31
CA LEU A 769 0.33 -52.18 -14.98
C LEU A 769 -0.83 -53.14 -14.71
N GLY A 770 -0.53 -54.22 -13.97
CA GLY A 770 -1.51 -55.09 -13.34
C GLY A 770 -1.85 -54.68 -11.91
N HIS A 771 -2.89 -55.28 -11.33
CA HIS A 771 -3.15 -55.18 -9.89
C HIS A 771 -2.06 -55.93 -9.11
N GLY A 772 -1.39 -55.26 -8.18
CA GLY A 772 -0.32 -55.83 -7.36
C GLY A 772 1.06 -55.83 -8.01
N ASP A 773 1.21 -55.25 -9.22
CA ASP A 773 2.54 -55.06 -9.80
C ASP A 773 3.36 -54.13 -8.91
N SER A 774 4.64 -54.45 -8.74
CA SER A 774 5.53 -53.67 -7.91
C SER A 774 6.87 -53.38 -8.59
N PHE A 775 7.45 -52.24 -8.25
CA PHE A 775 8.83 -51.88 -8.58
C PHE A 775 9.44 -51.01 -7.48
N ASN A 776 10.76 -50.86 -7.48
CA ASN A 776 11.47 -50.10 -6.45
C ASN A 776 11.89 -48.72 -6.97
N LEU A 777 11.56 -47.70 -6.19
CA LEU A 777 12.11 -46.35 -6.27
C LEU A 777 13.17 -46.21 -5.17
N GLY A 778 14.41 -46.60 -5.46
CA GLY A 778 15.45 -46.65 -4.44
C GLY A 778 15.10 -47.65 -3.32
N ALA A 779 14.96 -47.17 -2.08
CA ALA A 779 14.53 -47.98 -0.94
C ALA A 779 12.99 -48.08 -0.82
N THR A 780 12.25 -47.33 -1.63
CA THR A 780 10.78 -47.25 -1.59
C THR A 780 10.18 -48.31 -2.50
N THR A 781 9.31 -49.17 -1.97
CA THR A 781 8.54 -50.13 -2.78
C THR A 781 7.28 -49.43 -3.28
N VAL A 782 7.07 -49.40 -4.60
CA VAL A 782 5.86 -48.87 -5.24
C VAL A 782 5.02 -50.05 -5.72
N THR A 783 3.77 -50.13 -5.28
CA THR A 783 2.79 -51.18 -5.65
C THR A 783 1.58 -50.54 -6.31
N SER A 784 1.21 -51.02 -7.50
CA SER A 784 -0.01 -50.59 -8.18
C SER A 784 -1.23 -51.33 -7.66
N ILE A 785 -2.30 -50.60 -7.41
CA ILE A 785 -3.58 -51.13 -6.97
C ILE A 785 -4.58 -50.72 -8.04
N HIS A 786 -4.98 -51.66 -8.89
CA HIS A 786 -6.07 -51.41 -9.83
C HIS A 786 -7.34 -51.02 -9.05
N THR A 787 -7.99 -49.93 -9.43
CA THR A 787 -9.18 -49.38 -8.78
C THR A 787 -10.20 -48.90 -9.82
N PRO A 788 -10.78 -49.81 -10.61
CA PRO A 788 -11.72 -49.45 -11.68
C PRO A 788 -12.97 -48.82 -11.07
N CYS A 789 -13.50 -47.79 -11.71
CA CYS A 789 -14.87 -47.27 -11.62
C CYS A 789 -14.93 -45.84 -12.17
N HIS A 790 -14.01 -44.98 -11.71
CA HIS A 790 -13.89 -43.62 -12.22
C HIS A 790 -13.52 -43.67 -13.71
N THR A 791 -12.43 -44.35 -14.02
CA THR A 791 -12.19 -44.96 -15.32
C THR A 791 -11.93 -46.46 -15.12
N GLN A 792 -12.01 -47.24 -16.18
CA GLN A 792 -11.71 -48.69 -16.14
C GLN A 792 -10.21 -48.97 -15.95
N ASP A 793 -9.37 -48.02 -16.36
CA ASP A 793 -7.91 -48.11 -16.28
C ASP A 793 -7.32 -47.36 -15.08
N SER A 794 -8.15 -47.02 -14.08
CA SER A 794 -7.73 -46.33 -12.86
C SER A 794 -6.83 -47.20 -11.95
N PHE A 795 -5.73 -46.64 -11.47
CA PHE A 795 -4.80 -47.21 -10.50
C PHE A 795 -4.51 -46.24 -9.36
N CYS A 796 -4.37 -46.78 -8.16
CA CYS A 796 -3.74 -46.12 -7.03
C CYS A 796 -2.31 -46.66 -6.84
N PHE A 797 -1.37 -45.82 -6.43
CA PHE A 797 0.02 -46.22 -6.17
C PHE A 797 0.30 -46.20 -4.67
N PHE A 798 0.44 -47.37 -4.07
CA PHE A 798 0.84 -47.51 -2.68
C PHE A 798 2.37 -47.56 -2.59
N MET A 799 2.94 -46.69 -1.77
CA MET A 799 4.38 -46.56 -1.59
C MET A 799 4.77 -46.80 -0.13
N GLU A 800 5.78 -47.62 0.10
CA GLU A 800 6.25 -47.95 1.44
C GLU A 800 7.78 -47.92 1.55
N THR A 801 8.26 -47.26 2.61
CA THR A 801 9.68 -47.19 2.99
C THR A 801 9.82 -47.30 4.50
N GLY A 802 10.24 -48.47 4.98
CA GLY A 802 10.36 -48.74 6.41
C GLY A 802 9.00 -48.62 7.14
N ARG A 803 8.80 -47.55 7.90
CA ARG A 803 7.52 -47.26 8.59
C ARG A 803 6.67 -46.18 7.90
N GLN A 804 7.18 -45.54 6.86
CA GLN A 804 6.46 -44.51 6.13
C GLN A 804 5.64 -45.14 5.01
N ARG A 805 4.38 -44.70 4.89
CA ARG A 805 3.41 -45.24 3.94
C ARG A 805 2.57 -44.14 3.34
N ALA A 806 2.43 -44.14 2.02
CA ALA A 806 1.61 -43.21 1.28
C ALA A 806 0.83 -43.93 0.18
N VAL A 807 -0.35 -43.42 -0.17
CA VAL A 807 -1.09 -43.88 -1.35
C VAL A 807 -1.52 -42.68 -2.20
N PHE A 808 -1.15 -42.73 -3.47
CA PHE A 808 -1.56 -41.76 -4.49
C PHE A 808 -2.76 -42.31 -5.22
N THR A 809 -3.88 -41.60 -5.17
CA THR A 809 -5.20 -42.19 -5.40
C THR A 809 -5.91 -41.68 -6.64
N GLY A 810 -5.35 -40.66 -7.30
CA GLY A 810 -5.99 -39.98 -8.41
C GLY A 810 -7.43 -39.63 -8.06
N ASP A 811 -8.35 -39.99 -8.93
CA ASP A 811 -9.77 -39.68 -8.76
C ASP A 811 -10.58 -40.83 -8.14
N THR A 812 -9.91 -41.88 -7.65
CA THR A 812 -10.60 -42.98 -6.97
C THR A 812 -11.07 -42.56 -5.59
N LEU A 813 -10.14 -42.11 -4.74
CA LEU A 813 -10.38 -41.72 -3.35
C LEU A 813 -9.98 -40.25 -3.17
N PHE A 814 -10.89 -39.43 -2.64
CA PHE A 814 -10.59 -38.08 -2.18
C PHE A 814 -10.72 -38.03 -0.66
N VAL A 815 -10.10 -37.04 -0.01
CA VAL A 815 -10.33 -36.85 1.42
C VAL A 815 -11.82 -36.57 1.66
N GLY A 816 -12.46 -37.44 2.44
CA GLY A 816 -13.90 -37.40 2.72
C GLY A 816 -14.83 -37.72 1.54
N GLY A 817 -14.33 -38.22 0.40
CA GLY A 817 -15.13 -38.47 -0.80
C GLY A 817 -14.58 -39.54 -1.74
N CYS A 818 -15.25 -39.73 -2.90
CA CYS A 818 -14.77 -40.58 -3.99
C CYS A 818 -15.03 -39.95 -5.37
N GLY A 819 -14.43 -40.53 -6.41
CA GLY A 819 -14.66 -40.22 -7.82
C GLY A 819 -16.11 -40.35 -8.28
N ARG A 820 -16.43 -39.68 -9.38
CA ARG A 820 -17.64 -39.98 -10.17
C ARG A 820 -17.47 -41.29 -10.90
N PHE A 821 -18.56 -42.03 -11.09
CA PHE A 821 -18.55 -43.33 -11.77
C PHE A 821 -18.77 -43.08 -13.27
N PHE A 822 -17.73 -42.65 -14.00
CA PHE A 822 -17.88 -42.37 -15.43
C PHE A 822 -17.95 -43.65 -16.27
N GLU A 823 -17.13 -44.64 -15.94
CA GLU A 823 -16.99 -45.86 -16.74
C GLU A 823 -17.34 -47.16 -16.01
N GLY A 824 -17.58 -47.10 -14.71
CA GLY A 824 -17.92 -48.27 -13.91
C GLY A 824 -19.13 -48.08 -13.01
N SER A 825 -19.21 -48.94 -12.00
CA SER A 825 -20.39 -49.18 -11.19
C SER A 825 -20.12 -48.98 -9.71
N ALA A 826 -21.20 -48.88 -8.93
CA ALA A 826 -21.09 -48.81 -7.47
C ALA A 826 -20.45 -50.06 -6.86
N ALA A 827 -20.59 -51.24 -7.49
CA ALA A 827 -19.93 -52.46 -7.06
C ALA A 827 -18.41 -52.34 -7.21
N GLU A 828 -17.94 -51.79 -8.33
CA GLU A 828 -16.52 -51.55 -8.58
C GLU A 828 -15.95 -50.48 -7.64
N MET A 829 -16.65 -49.36 -7.41
CA MET A 829 -16.19 -48.37 -6.42
C MET A 829 -16.18 -48.94 -5.01
N HIS A 830 -17.17 -49.74 -4.64
CA HIS A 830 -17.20 -50.42 -3.34
C HIS A 830 -15.99 -51.33 -3.17
N ALA A 831 -15.70 -52.20 -4.14
CA ALA A 831 -14.52 -53.04 -4.13
C ALA A 831 -13.21 -52.20 -4.08
N SER A 832 -13.11 -51.14 -4.88
CA SER A 832 -11.94 -50.26 -4.91
C SER A 832 -11.67 -49.56 -3.57
N LEU A 833 -12.70 -48.97 -2.95
CA LEU A 833 -12.52 -48.25 -1.69
C LEU A 833 -12.51 -49.18 -0.47
N ASN A 834 -13.51 -50.05 -0.35
CA ASN A 834 -13.82 -50.77 0.89
C ASN A 834 -13.18 -52.15 0.98
N GLU A 835 -12.71 -52.72 -0.13
CA GLU A 835 -11.97 -53.99 -0.12
C GLU A 835 -10.49 -53.76 -0.38
N ARG A 836 -10.13 -53.01 -1.44
CA ARG A 836 -8.74 -52.79 -1.84
C ARG A 836 -8.04 -51.71 -1.02
N LEU A 837 -8.47 -50.44 -1.11
CA LEU A 837 -7.81 -49.34 -0.39
C LEU A 837 -7.98 -49.44 1.13
N ALA A 838 -9.14 -49.91 1.59
CA ALA A 838 -9.36 -50.19 3.01
C ALA A 838 -8.48 -51.34 3.56
N ALA A 839 -7.93 -52.22 2.73
CA ALA A 839 -6.99 -53.24 3.20
C ALA A 839 -5.59 -52.68 3.51
N LEU A 840 -5.29 -51.44 3.09
CA LEU A 840 -4.02 -50.79 3.38
C LEU A 840 -3.85 -50.51 4.89
N PRO A 841 -2.60 -50.43 5.38
CA PRO A 841 -2.32 -50.06 6.76
C PRO A 841 -2.98 -48.73 7.14
N GLN A 842 -3.54 -48.65 8.36
CA GLN A 842 -4.33 -47.49 8.78
C GLN A 842 -3.52 -46.19 8.84
N ASP A 843 -2.21 -46.27 9.02
CA ASP A 843 -1.29 -45.12 9.06
C ASP A 843 -0.83 -44.65 7.67
N THR A 844 -1.37 -45.21 6.59
CA THR A 844 -1.07 -44.79 5.21
C THR A 844 -1.66 -43.42 4.91
N LEU A 845 -0.81 -42.43 4.59
CA LEU A 845 -1.23 -41.08 4.17
C LEU A 845 -1.81 -41.07 2.75
N ILE A 846 -2.76 -40.19 2.49
CA ILE A 846 -3.49 -40.11 1.22
C ILE A 846 -3.11 -38.85 0.43
N TYR A 847 -2.88 -39.06 -0.86
CA TYR A 847 -2.56 -38.03 -1.85
C TYR A 847 -3.56 -38.15 -3.03
N PRO A 848 -4.62 -37.33 -3.07
CA PRO A 848 -5.67 -37.41 -4.09
C PRO A 848 -5.32 -36.67 -5.39
N GLY A 849 -6.09 -36.89 -6.45
CA GLY A 849 -5.90 -36.19 -7.73
C GLY A 849 -6.25 -34.70 -7.69
N HIS A 850 -7.21 -34.31 -6.86
CA HIS A 850 -7.77 -32.94 -6.78
C HIS A 850 -8.03 -32.51 -5.34
N GLU A 851 -8.09 -31.19 -5.12
CA GLU A 851 -8.51 -30.61 -3.84
C GLU A 851 -10.03 -30.40 -3.75
N TYR A 852 -10.78 -31.48 -3.53
CA TYR A 852 -12.24 -31.44 -3.34
C TYR A 852 -12.69 -31.53 -1.88
N THR A 853 -11.77 -31.44 -0.93
CA THR A 853 -12.01 -31.84 0.46
C THR A 853 -13.04 -30.96 1.16
N ARG A 854 -13.08 -29.65 0.86
CA ARG A 854 -14.12 -28.76 1.39
C ARG A 854 -15.51 -29.22 0.99
N MET A 855 -15.75 -29.41 -0.30
CA MET A 855 -17.04 -29.87 -0.82
C MET A 855 -17.40 -31.27 -0.31
N ASN A 856 -16.39 -32.14 -0.19
CA ASN A 856 -16.57 -33.48 0.38
C ASN A 856 -16.98 -33.43 1.85
N ALA A 857 -16.37 -32.55 2.65
CA ALA A 857 -16.68 -32.39 4.06
C ALA A 857 -18.09 -31.81 4.26
N GLU A 858 -18.51 -30.84 3.44
CA GLU A 858 -19.87 -30.30 3.42
C GLU A 858 -20.92 -31.38 3.06
N PHE A 859 -20.61 -32.23 2.07
CA PHE A 859 -21.47 -33.34 1.73
C PHE A 859 -21.51 -34.38 2.87
N ALA A 860 -20.36 -34.79 3.39
CA ALA A 860 -20.24 -35.80 4.44
C ALA A 860 -21.02 -35.38 5.71
N ILE A 861 -20.94 -34.10 6.11
CA ILE A 861 -21.69 -33.60 7.27
C ILE A 861 -23.19 -33.57 7.01
N SER A 862 -23.65 -33.38 5.77
CA SER A 862 -25.07 -33.48 5.43
C SER A 862 -25.62 -34.92 5.54
N VAL A 863 -24.74 -35.92 5.45
CA VAL A 863 -25.11 -37.35 5.48
C VAL A 863 -24.97 -37.95 6.89
N SER A 864 -23.91 -37.64 7.63
CA SER A 864 -23.71 -38.16 8.99
C SER A 864 -22.94 -37.16 9.88
N GLN A 865 -23.30 -37.11 11.17
CA GLN A 865 -22.88 -36.06 12.10
C GLN A 865 -21.87 -36.55 13.16
N THR A 866 -21.17 -37.65 12.86
CA THR A 866 -20.10 -38.19 13.71
C THR A 866 -18.99 -37.17 13.99
N GLU A 867 -18.31 -37.29 15.14
CA GLU A 867 -17.24 -36.35 15.52
C GLU A 867 -16.08 -36.32 14.51
N ALA A 868 -15.78 -37.45 13.88
CA ALA A 868 -14.75 -37.52 12.84
C ALA A 868 -15.09 -36.63 11.61
N ILE A 869 -16.35 -36.62 11.19
CA ILE A 869 -16.83 -35.77 10.08
C ILE A 869 -16.87 -34.29 10.51
N LYS A 870 -17.33 -33.99 11.73
CA LYS A 870 -17.29 -32.62 12.27
C LYS A 870 -15.86 -32.09 12.38
N ARG A 871 -14.89 -32.96 12.72
CA ARG A 871 -13.47 -32.60 12.74
C ARG A 871 -12.98 -32.26 11.34
N LEU A 872 -13.31 -33.08 10.33
CA LEU A 872 -12.96 -32.80 8.94
C LEU A 872 -13.56 -31.47 8.47
N HIS A 873 -14.85 -31.25 8.73
CA HIS A 873 -15.54 -30.02 8.35
C HIS A 873 -14.92 -28.77 8.99
N ARG A 874 -14.58 -28.81 10.28
CA ARG A 874 -13.86 -27.70 10.93
C ARG A 874 -12.45 -27.54 10.39
N TYR A 875 -11.79 -28.64 10.04
CA TYR A 875 -10.41 -28.60 9.54
C TYR A 875 -10.32 -27.85 8.21
N VAL A 876 -11.25 -28.11 7.29
CA VAL A 876 -11.24 -27.43 5.98
C VAL A 876 -11.53 -25.94 6.06
N ASP A 877 -12.16 -25.43 7.12
CA ASP A 877 -12.42 -24.00 7.28
C ASP A 877 -11.13 -23.16 7.40
N SER A 878 -10.07 -23.74 7.96
CA SER A 878 -8.78 -23.07 8.14
C SER A 878 -7.65 -23.65 7.28
N ASN A 879 -7.90 -24.74 6.54
CA ASN A 879 -6.87 -25.44 5.76
C ASN A 879 -7.37 -25.66 4.32
N PRO A 880 -6.98 -24.80 3.36
CA PRO A 880 -7.42 -24.89 1.97
C PRO A 880 -6.73 -26.02 1.19
N ILE A 881 -5.66 -26.61 1.73
CA ILE A 881 -4.89 -27.71 1.13
C ILE A 881 -4.80 -28.82 2.17
N THR A 882 -5.20 -30.02 1.78
CA THR A 882 -5.43 -31.16 2.70
C THR A 882 -4.76 -32.46 2.25
N THR A 883 -4.17 -32.47 1.05
CA THR A 883 -3.35 -33.59 0.56
C THR A 883 -2.22 -33.91 1.53
N GLY A 884 -1.97 -35.21 1.78
CA GLY A 884 -0.88 -35.68 2.65
C GLY A 884 -1.09 -35.46 4.14
N ILE A 885 -2.30 -35.07 4.56
CA ILE A 885 -2.64 -34.85 5.99
C ILE A 885 -3.39 -36.05 6.58
N PHE A 886 -4.37 -36.58 5.85
CA PHE A 886 -5.27 -37.62 6.34
C PHE A 886 -4.80 -39.02 5.94
N THR A 887 -5.13 -39.99 6.78
CA THR A 887 -4.75 -41.40 6.59
C THR A 887 -5.91 -42.28 6.15
N ILE A 888 -5.64 -43.48 5.63
CA ILE A 888 -6.68 -44.51 5.40
C ILE A 888 -7.49 -44.80 6.67
N GLY A 889 -6.86 -44.74 7.85
CA GLY A 889 -7.53 -44.86 9.13
C GLY A 889 -8.46 -43.69 9.45
N ASP A 890 -8.13 -42.47 9.02
CA ASP A 890 -9.04 -41.33 9.09
C ASP A 890 -10.22 -41.52 8.14
N GLU A 891 -9.97 -41.88 6.87
CA GLU A 891 -11.03 -42.05 5.85
C GLU A 891 -12.10 -43.04 6.28
N LYS A 892 -11.71 -44.18 6.86
CA LYS A 892 -12.66 -45.15 7.44
C LYS A 892 -13.59 -44.57 8.52
N ARG A 893 -13.24 -43.43 9.13
CA ARG A 893 -14.04 -42.75 10.16
C ARG A 893 -14.89 -41.61 9.61
N HIS A 894 -14.36 -40.79 8.71
CA HIS A 894 -15.05 -39.58 8.20
C HIS A 894 -15.52 -39.64 6.74
N ASN A 895 -15.09 -40.61 5.93
CA ASN A 895 -15.53 -40.72 4.54
C ASN A 895 -16.77 -41.60 4.44
N VAL A 896 -17.90 -40.99 4.09
CA VAL A 896 -19.19 -41.69 4.01
C VAL A 896 -19.20 -42.82 2.97
N PHE A 897 -18.36 -42.74 1.93
CA PHE A 897 -18.23 -43.78 0.90
C PHE A 897 -17.39 -44.99 1.38
N MET A 898 -16.56 -44.82 2.42
CA MET A 898 -15.82 -45.90 3.07
C MET A 898 -16.57 -46.51 4.27
N ARG A 899 -17.82 -46.07 4.49
CA ARG A 899 -18.67 -46.44 5.62
C ARG A 899 -20.03 -46.99 5.18
N VAL A 900 -20.15 -47.44 3.94
CA VAL A 900 -21.42 -47.92 3.35
C VAL A 900 -21.99 -49.20 3.99
N GLY A 901 -21.21 -49.88 4.84
CA GLY A 901 -21.68 -50.99 5.68
C GLY A 901 -22.24 -50.55 7.04
N GLU A 902 -22.08 -49.28 7.42
CA GLU A 902 -22.55 -48.78 8.71
C GLU A 902 -24.06 -48.51 8.68
N PRO A 903 -24.83 -48.92 9.70
CA PRO A 903 -26.28 -48.72 9.74
C PRO A 903 -26.72 -47.27 9.54
N GLU A 904 -26.00 -46.30 10.11
CA GLU A 904 -26.27 -44.86 9.97
C GLU A 904 -26.17 -44.40 8.50
N ILE A 905 -25.18 -44.91 7.77
CA ILE A 905 -24.95 -44.53 6.37
C ILE A 905 -25.98 -45.21 5.45
N GLN A 906 -26.32 -46.46 5.74
CA GLN A 906 -27.38 -47.20 5.06
C GLN A 906 -28.75 -46.55 5.22
N GLU A 907 -29.08 -46.10 6.43
CA GLU A 907 -30.30 -45.33 6.72
C GLU A 907 -30.33 -44.01 5.94
N ALA A 908 -29.24 -43.22 6.00
CA ALA A 908 -29.14 -41.95 5.27
C ALA A 908 -29.23 -42.13 3.73
N ALA A 909 -28.73 -43.25 3.21
CA ALA A 909 -28.78 -43.59 1.78
C ALA A 909 -30.10 -44.26 1.35
N GLY A 910 -30.96 -44.65 2.29
CA GLY A 910 -32.20 -45.38 2.03
C GLY A 910 -31.97 -46.78 1.41
N ALA A 911 -30.92 -47.48 1.83
CA ALA A 911 -30.51 -48.78 1.30
C ALA A 911 -30.08 -49.73 2.44
N THR A 912 -30.20 -51.04 2.25
CA THR A 912 -29.77 -52.05 3.24
C THR A 912 -28.55 -52.85 2.79
N ASP A 913 -28.13 -52.67 1.53
CA ASP A 913 -26.97 -53.31 0.92
C ASP A 913 -25.85 -52.28 0.69
N PRO A 914 -24.57 -52.56 1.03
CA PRO A 914 -23.47 -51.61 0.88
C PRO A 914 -23.23 -51.11 -0.55
N VAL A 915 -23.46 -51.94 -1.57
CA VAL A 915 -23.30 -51.54 -2.98
C VAL A 915 -24.43 -50.60 -3.39
N GLN A 916 -25.66 -50.89 -2.97
CA GLN A 916 -26.80 -50.01 -3.18
C GLN A 916 -26.62 -48.68 -2.42
N ALA A 917 -26.09 -48.69 -1.19
CA ALA A 917 -25.77 -47.48 -0.42
C ALA A 917 -24.69 -46.63 -1.13
N MET A 918 -23.62 -47.26 -1.64
CA MET A 918 -22.61 -46.59 -2.47
C MET A 918 -23.22 -45.88 -3.68
N HIS A 919 -24.10 -46.57 -4.42
CA HIS A 919 -24.80 -46.00 -5.58
C HIS A 919 -25.65 -44.78 -5.18
N ARG A 920 -26.44 -44.89 -4.10
CA ARG A 920 -27.33 -43.82 -3.64
C ARG A 920 -26.55 -42.62 -3.12
N LEU A 921 -25.50 -42.82 -2.33
CA LEU A 921 -24.63 -41.73 -1.85
C LEU A 921 -23.96 -40.98 -3.00
N ARG A 922 -23.52 -41.70 -4.05
CA ARG A 922 -22.92 -41.07 -5.22
C ARG A 922 -23.93 -40.20 -5.96
N GLN A 923 -25.17 -40.69 -6.16
CA GLN A 923 -26.27 -39.90 -6.72
C GLN A 923 -26.58 -38.66 -5.87
N MET A 924 -26.64 -38.82 -4.55
CA MET A 924 -26.84 -37.70 -3.62
C MET A 924 -25.72 -36.65 -3.80
N LYS A 925 -24.45 -37.07 -3.81
CA LYS A 925 -23.30 -36.18 -4.00
C LYS A 925 -23.28 -35.51 -5.37
N ASP A 926 -23.66 -36.21 -6.44
CA ASP A 926 -23.73 -35.63 -7.79
C ASP A 926 -24.79 -34.54 -7.93
N SER A 927 -25.86 -34.63 -7.13
CA SER A 927 -26.92 -33.62 -7.05
C SER A 927 -26.71 -32.57 -5.95
N PHE A 928 -25.68 -32.73 -5.12
CA PHE A 928 -25.41 -31.87 -3.97
C PHE A 928 -24.87 -30.51 -4.43
N LYS A 929 -25.47 -29.42 -3.94
CA LYS A 929 -25.01 -28.05 -4.16
C LYS A 929 -24.53 -27.49 -2.84
N SER A 930 -23.30 -26.98 -2.81
CA SER A 930 -22.75 -26.34 -1.62
C SER A 930 -23.53 -25.08 -1.24
N TYR A 931 -23.54 -24.74 0.05
CA TYR A 931 -24.17 -23.52 0.57
C TYR A 931 -23.52 -22.23 0.00
N VAL A 932 -22.30 -22.31 -0.52
CA VAL A 932 -21.53 -21.18 -1.07
C VAL A 932 -21.92 -20.88 -2.54
N GLN A 933 -22.31 -21.88 -3.33
CA GLN A 933 -22.74 -21.69 -4.72
C GLN A 933 -24.19 -21.18 -4.87
N ALA A 934 -25.02 -21.25 -3.82
CA ALA A 934 -26.40 -20.75 -3.88
C ALA A 934 -26.53 -19.22 -3.72
N LYS A 935 -25.41 -18.49 -3.60
CA LYS A 935 -25.35 -17.03 -3.44
C LYS A 935 -24.36 -16.31 -4.37
N MET A 936 -23.78 -17.00 -5.35
CA MET A 936 -23.21 -16.38 -6.56
C MET A 936 -24.24 -16.49 -7.69
#